data_AF-A0AAV0GW10-F1
#
_entry.id   AF-A0AAV0GW10-F1
#
_cell.length_a   1.000
_cell.length_b   1.000
_cell.length_c   1.000
_cell.angle_alpha   90.00
_cell.angle_beta   90.00
_cell.angle_gamma   90.00
#
_symmetry.space_group_name_H-M   'P 1'
#
loop_
_entity.id
_entity.type
_entity.pdbx_description
1 polymer ?
#
loop_
_entity_poly.entity_id
_entity_poly.type
_entity_poly.pdbx_seq_one_letter_code
_entity_poly.pdbx_strand_id
1 'polypeptide(L)'
;MAPETGRRRGWFRFFVATLFAAAAVAGQISSGTNNTTAAVAVNVGVIVDMDRADFAGQVWLSCVEMAVSEFYGSHPNYTTRVVITARDSRRDDVVQAAASALDLIKNVQVQAILGPDTSMQANFLIPLGEKAHVPIVSFSATSPTLASIGSPYFFRATQNDSTQVNAVAAIFKAFGWRQAVPIYVDDAFGQGIIPSLVDSLEAVDARIPYRSAISPSATDDQIGEELYKLMTMQTRVFIVHVSPDLGPRLFVKAKEVGMMSAGYVWIITDGLTVFLPSFHPSVLRSMQGVLGVKPHVPQTQAVLNFTTRWRRKFQRDHPEILDANLNSYGLRAYDATWALAMAVEKAGAATYFSFESDKTKKYMVGVSRNGQNLASALLGTSFRGLFGGFALEADGQLRASAYEVVNVNGNADRVVGYWTPPPAGELTTRSSSKVASQLGTVIWPGDPGAVPKGFEIPMSGKKLRIGVPVKPGFREFVSVSTDPETNETTVTGYCMDVFEAVVKTLPYALPFEYVPFAKPNGESNGSYNDLVNQVFLGNLDAVVGDITIIANRSNYVDFTLPYTESGVSMVVPVRPDGSKNAWSFLKPLTWDLWVTTFLFFLFIGFVVWVLEHRISKDFRGPPSHQAGTSLWFSFSTMAFAQRQNLVSNLTRTVVIIWCFVVLIIIQSYTASFTSLLTVQRLRPTVTDMSELLRKGEFVGYQEGTFVVGLLNSMGFSGDKLVSYNSIEGFDSLFQARENRGCV
;
A
#
# COMPACT_ATOMS: atom_id res chain seq x y z
N MET A 1 22.29 103.85 -47.18
CA MET A 1 23.22 103.26 -48.15
C MET A 1 23.28 101.76 -47.88
N ALA A 2 22.58 100.97 -48.69
CA ALA A 2 22.85 99.54 -48.96
C ALA A 2 24.08 99.46 -49.93
N PRO A 3 24.72 98.30 -50.23
CA PRO A 3 24.20 96.91 -50.28
C PRO A 3 24.95 95.93 -49.32
N GLU A 4 24.34 94.87 -48.77
CA GLU A 4 23.89 93.60 -49.39
C GLU A 4 25.04 92.78 -50.01
N THR A 5 25.22 91.47 -49.83
CA THR A 5 24.49 90.33 -49.24
C THR A 5 25.50 89.17 -49.15
N GLY A 6 25.28 88.17 -48.28
CA GLY A 6 26.10 86.94 -48.35
C GLY A 6 26.08 85.94 -47.19
N ARG A 7 25.09 86.01 -46.31
CA ARG A 7 24.77 85.00 -45.30
C ARG A 7 24.34 83.69 -45.97
N ARG A 8 25.25 82.74 -46.21
CA ARG A 8 25.00 81.27 -46.38
C ARG A 8 26.30 80.54 -46.74
N ARG A 9 27.12 80.17 -45.76
CA ARG A 9 28.23 79.19 -45.99
C ARG A 9 28.77 78.49 -44.73
N GLY A 10 27.93 78.38 -43.69
CA GLY A 10 28.24 77.62 -42.46
C GLY A 10 27.50 76.30 -42.30
N TRP A 11 26.44 76.04 -43.08
CA TRP A 11 25.62 74.82 -43.00
C TRP A 11 25.86 73.81 -44.12
N PHE A 12 26.67 74.15 -45.13
CA PHE A 12 26.97 73.26 -46.26
C PHE A 12 28.19 72.36 -46.04
N ARG A 13 29.02 72.64 -45.02
CA ARG A 13 30.18 71.81 -44.66
C ARG A 13 29.85 70.69 -43.67
N PHE A 14 28.67 70.73 -43.05
CA PHE A 14 28.18 69.65 -42.19
C PHE A 14 27.28 68.63 -42.92
N PHE A 15 26.75 68.99 -44.10
CA PHE A 15 25.89 68.11 -44.91
C PHE A 15 26.65 67.34 -46.01
N VAL A 16 27.88 67.76 -46.35
CA VAL A 16 28.75 67.08 -47.34
C VAL A 16 29.70 66.08 -46.67
N ALA A 17 29.95 66.20 -45.35
CA ALA A 17 30.73 65.24 -44.57
C ALA A 17 29.94 63.96 -44.21
N THR A 18 28.60 64.01 -44.23
CA THR A 18 27.73 62.85 -44.00
C THR A 18 27.34 62.09 -45.28
N LEU A 19 27.60 62.65 -46.47
CA LEU A 19 27.33 61.97 -47.75
C LEU A 19 28.55 61.24 -48.34
N PHE A 20 29.77 61.50 -47.87
CA PHE A 20 30.98 60.78 -48.29
C PHE A 20 31.40 59.65 -47.33
N ALA A 21 30.79 59.54 -46.15
CA ALA A 21 30.90 58.36 -45.29
C ALA A 21 30.01 57.17 -45.77
N ALA A 22 29.13 57.41 -46.74
CA ALA A 22 28.26 56.38 -47.34
C ALA A 22 28.80 55.77 -48.66
N ALA A 23 29.91 56.28 -49.20
CA ALA A 23 30.51 55.79 -50.46
C ALA A 23 31.88 55.10 -50.29
N ALA A 24 32.47 55.11 -49.09
CA ALA A 24 33.76 54.47 -48.79
C ALA A 24 33.64 53.18 -47.94
N VAL A 25 32.41 52.68 -47.70
CA VAL A 25 32.14 51.32 -47.18
C VAL A 25 31.53 50.41 -48.25
N ALA A 26 31.26 50.94 -49.46
CA ALA A 26 30.73 50.19 -50.60
C ALA A 26 31.81 49.77 -51.63
N GLY A 27 33.10 49.93 -51.30
CA GLY A 27 34.21 49.74 -52.24
C GLY A 27 35.41 49.00 -51.66
N GLN A 28 35.18 48.02 -50.79
CA GLN A 28 36.20 47.04 -50.38
C GLN A 28 35.52 45.75 -49.86
N ILE A 29 34.74 45.10 -50.73
CA ILE A 29 34.56 43.64 -50.68
C ILE A 29 34.84 43.15 -52.10
N SER A 30 36.11 43.20 -52.49
CA SER A 30 36.59 42.44 -53.64
C SER A 30 36.48 40.97 -53.26
N SER A 31 35.54 40.27 -53.91
CA SER A 31 35.69 38.89 -54.37
C SER A 31 36.70 38.04 -53.59
N GLY A 32 36.40 37.76 -52.33
CA GLY A 32 36.79 36.51 -51.70
C GLY A 32 35.77 35.48 -52.17
N THR A 33 36.05 34.86 -53.33
CA THR A 33 35.32 33.69 -53.81
C THR A 33 35.61 32.55 -52.83
N ASN A 34 34.93 32.56 -51.68
CA ASN A 34 34.81 31.37 -50.87
C ASN A 34 33.94 30.42 -51.70
N ASN A 35 34.60 29.44 -52.32
CA ASN A 35 33.96 28.21 -52.74
C ASN A 35 33.30 27.58 -51.51
N THR A 36 32.12 28.04 -51.11
CA THR A 36 31.18 27.24 -50.31
C THR A 36 30.70 26.15 -51.25
N THR A 37 31.34 25.00 -51.20
CA THR A 37 30.76 23.73 -51.68
C THR A 37 29.31 23.67 -51.23
N ALA A 38 28.38 23.56 -52.17
CA ALA A 38 26.95 23.48 -51.87
C ALA A 38 26.72 22.36 -50.84
N ALA A 39 26.03 22.68 -49.74
CA ALA A 39 25.77 21.73 -48.67
C ALA A 39 24.97 20.53 -49.22
N VAL A 40 25.33 19.33 -48.78
CA VAL A 40 24.74 18.07 -49.26
C VAL A 40 23.35 17.90 -48.68
N ALA A 41 22.35 17.83 -49.54
CA ALA A 41 20.98 17.50 -49.13
C ALA A 41 20.87 16.02 -48.73
N VAL A 42 20.30 15.76 -47.55
CA VAL A 42 20.08 14.43 -46.99
C VAL A 42 18.58 14.24 -46.79
N ASN A 43 17.97 13.37 -47.58
CA ASN A 43 16.54 13.11 -47.53
C ASN A 43 16.18 12.35 -46.26
N VAL A 44 15.24 12.87 -45.47
CA VAL A 44 14.70 12.22 -44.27
C VAL A 44 13.19 12.10 -44.42
N GLY A 45 12.68 10.89 -44.19
CA GLY A 45 11.25 10.62 -44.18
C GLY A 45 10.64 11.02 -42.85
N VAL A 46 9.41 11.53 -42.87
CA VAL A 46 8.59 11.70 -41.66
C VAL A 46 7.28 10.97 -41.90
N ILE A 47 6.94 10.03 -41.03
CA ILE A 47 5.69 9.28 -41.11
C ILE A 47 4.88 9.62 -39.88
N VAL A 48 3.83 10.40 -40.10
CA VAL A 48 2.89 10.85 -39.06
C VAL A 48 1.47 10.87 -39.63
N ASP A 49 0.48 10.84 -38.75
CA ASP A 49 -0.92 10.99 -39.08
C ASP A 49 -1.20 12.43 -39.50
N MET A 50 -1.67 12.59 -40.75
CA MET A 50 -1.99 13.90 -41.31
C MET A 50 -3.49 14.13 -41.41
N ASP A 51 -4.31 13.27 -40.83
CA ASP A 51 -5.74 13.50 -40.77
C ASP A 51 -6.03 14.87 -40.12
N ARG A 52 -7.04 15.57 -40.61
CA ARG A 52 -7.46 16.87 -40.08
C ARG A 52 -8.32 16.73 -38.83
N ALA A 53 -8.89 15.54 -38.60
CA ALA A 53 -9.68 15.25 -37.41
C ALA A 53 -8.79 15.07 -36.16
N ASP A 54 -7.55 14.61 -36.32
CA ASP A 54 -6.55 14.49 -35.25
C ASP A 54 -5.35 15.40 -35.54
N PHE A 55 -5.22 16.48 -34.76
CA PHE A 55 -4.16 17.46 -34.97
C PHE A 55 -2.81 17.05 -34.36
N ALA A 56 -2.70 15.91 -33.66
CA ALA A 56 -1.47 15.49 -32.99
C ALA A 56 -0.29 15.31 -33.96
N GLY A 57 -0.49 14.61 -35.08
CA GLY A 57 0.58 14.41 -36.07
C GLY A 57 1.00 15.70 -36.76
N GLN A 58 0.08 16.64 -36.99
CA GLN A 58 0.40 17.98 -37.52
C GLN A 58 1.22 18.82 -36.53
N VAL A 59 0.89 18.73 -35.23
CA VAL A 59 1.68 19.36 -34.15
C VAL A 59 3.11 18.83 -34.18
N TRP A 60 3.29 17.51 -34.29
CA TRP A 60 4.60 16.86 -34.31
C TRP A 60 5.40 17.22 -35.56
N LEU A 61 4.77 17.19 -36.75
CA LEU A 61 5.40 17.61 -38.00
C LEU A 61 5.91 19.05 -37.92
N SER A 62 5.10 19.98 -37.40
CA SER A 62 5.51 21.36 -37.22
C SER A 62 6.70 21.50 -36.26
N CYS A 63 6.80 20.66 -35.22
CA CYS A 63 7.96 20.60 -34.33
C CYS A 63 9.22 20.10 -35.06
N VAL A 64 9.09 19.07 -35.91
CA VAL A 64 10.18 18.53 -36.74
C VAL A 64 10.70 19.60 -37.72
N GLU A 65 9.81 20.30 -38.40
CA GLU A 65 10.18 21.40 -39.32
C GLU A 65 10.91 22.55 -38.60
N MET A 66 10.41 22.95 -37.43
CA MET A 66 11.06 23.98 -36.61
C MET A 66 12.44 23.53 -36.14
N ALA A 67 12.59 22.27 -35.73
CA ALA A 67 13.87 21.72 -35.30
C ALA A 67 14.92 21.79 -36.42
N VAL A 68 14.58 21.38 -37.65
CA VAL A 68 15.50 21.47 -38.80
C VAL A 68 15.91 22.92 -39.08
N SER A 69 14.93 23.83 -39.11
CA SER A 69 15.17 25.25 -39.38
C SER A 69 16.08 25.90 -38.31
N GLU A 70 15.80 25.66 -37.03
CA GLU A 70 16.57 26.23 -35.92
C GLU A 70 17.96 25.57 -35.78
N PHE A 71 18.09 24.27 -36.05
CA PHE A 71 19.37 23.56 -36.02
C PHE A 71 20.33 24.11 -37.07
N TYR A 72 19.93 24.18 -38.33
CA TYR A 72 20.81 24.69 -39.38
C TYR A 72 20.94 26.21 -39.39
N GLY A 73 19.96 26.94 -38.85
CA GLY A 73 20.10 28.37 -38.58
C GLY A 73 21.18 28.69 -37.55
N SER A 74 21.36 27.82 -36.55
CA SER A 74 22.45 27.94 -35.56
C SER A 74 23.79 27.34 -36.03
N HIS A 75 23.78 26.50 -37.07
CA HIS A 75 24.98 25.84 -37.62
C HIS A 75 25.13 26.09 -39.14
N PRO A 76 25.32 27.35 -39.58
CA PRO A 76 25.38 27.68 -41.02
C PRO A 76 26.56 27.02 -41.74
N ASN A 77 27.66 26.75 -41.02
CA ASN A 77 28.91 26.20 -41.56
C ASN A 77 28.89 24.69 -41.79
N TYR A 78 27.82 23.98 -41.38
CA TYR A 78 27.70 22.53 -41.56
C TYR A 78 27.57 22.15 -43.03
N THR A 79 28.11 21.00 -43.37
CA THR A 79 28.24 20.53 -44.75
C THR A 79 27.02 19.78 -45.25
N THR A 80 26.12 19.36 -44.35
CA THR A 80 24.89 18.63 -44.67
C THR A 80 23.64 19.48 -44.42
N ARG A 81 22.52 19.15 -45.07
CA ARG A 81 21.20 19.73 -44.83
C ARG A 81 20.13 18.64 -44.88
N VAL A 82 19.43 18.41 -43.76
CA VAL A 82 18.26 17.52 -43.73
C VAL A 82 17.12 18.14 -44.55
N VAL A 83 16.58 17.35 -45.48
CA VAL A 83 15.40 17.68 -46.28
C VAL A 83 14.28 16.72 -45.88
N ILE A 84 13.23 17.26 -45.27
CA ILE A 84 12.09 16.48 -44.79
C ILE A 84 11.14 16.17 -45.95
N THR A 85 10.76 14.90 -46.08
CA THR A 85 9.65 14.47 -46.92
C THR A 85 8.65 13.70 -46.06
N ALA A 86 7.49 14.33 -45.82
CA ALA A 86 6.47 13.74 -44.97
C ALA A 86 5.50 12.84 -45.78
N ARG A 87 4.98 11.79 -45.14
CA ARG A 87 3.93 10.91 -45.66
C ARG A 87 2.91 10.62 -44.58
N ASP A 88 1.66 10.52 -45.00
CA ASP A 88 0.52 10.24 -44.15
C ASP A 88 0.44 8.75 -43.82
N SER A 89 0.43 8.43 -42.53
CA SER A 89 0.24 7.06 -42.04
C SER A 89 -1.22 6.63 -41.92
N ARG A 90 -2.18 7.56 -41.95
CA ARG A 90 -3.61 7.30 -41.68
C ARG A 90 -3.85 6.50 -40.39
N ARG A 91 -3.40 7.07 -39.28
CA ARG A 91 -3.65 6.64 -37.90
C ARG A 91 -3.50 5.14 -37.59
N ASP A 92 -4.55 4.35 -37.80
CA ASP A 92 -4.60 2.92 -37.45
C ASP A 92 -4.28 1.99 -38.63
N ASP A 93 -4.01 2.54 -39.82
CA ASP A 93 -3.67 1.76 -41.00
C ASP A 93 -2.17 1.44 -41.05
N VAL A 94 -1.79 0.33 -40.41
CA VAL A 94 -0.42 -0.21 -40.45
C VAL A 94 0.05 -0.48 -41.88
N VAL A 95 -0.87 -0.83 -42.79
CA VAL A 95 -0.54 -1.12 -44.20
C VAL A 95 -0.19 0.17 -44.92
N GLN A 96 -0.96 1.24 -44.71
CA GLN A 96 -0.67 2.56 -45.27
C GLN A 96 0.64 3.14 -44.73
N ALA A 97 0.92 2.99 -43.43
CA ALA A 97 2.19 3.39 -42.84
C ALA A 97 3.37 2.63 -43.48
N ALA A 98 3.23 1.30 -43.67
CA ALA A 98 4.23 0.47 -44.33
C ALA A 98 4.42 0.84 -45.81
N ALA A 99 3.34 1.11 -46.54
CA ALA A 99 3.38 1.57 -47.93
C ALA A 99 4.09 2.92 -48.06
N SER A 100 3.82 3.83 -47.12
CA SER A 100 4.48 5.14 -47.03
C SER A 100 5.97 5.02 -46.74
N ALA A 101 6.36 4.14 -45.82
CA ALA A 101 7.77 3.84 -45.56
C ALA A 101 8.45 3.23 -46.79
N LEU A 102 7.78 2.33 -47.50
CA LEU A 102 8.30 1.72 -48.72
C LEU A 102 8.48 2.75 -49.84
N ASP A 103 7.54 3.69 -50.02
CA ASP A 103 7.66 4.82 -50.95
C ASP A 103 8.86 5.69 -50.60
N LEU A 104 9.01 6.06 -49.33
CA LEU A 104 10.12 6.88 -48.85
C LEU A 104 11.48 6.22 -49.09
N ILE A 105 11.61 4.92 -48.81
CA ILE A 105 12.87 4.21 -48.99
C ILE A 105 13.15 3.96 -50.47
N LYS A 106 12.17 3.53 -51.25
CA LYS A 106 12.36 3.11 -52.64
C LYS A 106 12.45 4.28 -53.62
N ASN A 107 11.54 5.24 -53.49
CA ASN A 107 11.36 6.31 -54.47
C ASN A 107 12.06 7.60 -54.04
N VAL A 108 12.00 7.95 -52.76
CA VAL A 108 12.64 9.18 -52.21
C VAL A 108 14.08 8.93 -51.77
N GLN A 109 14.45 7.67 -51.52
CA GLN A 109 15.79 7.26 -51.06
C GLN A 109 16.20 7.97 -49.76
N VAL A 110 15.29 7.96 -48.78
CA VAL A 110 15.55 8.56 -47.46
C VAL A 110 16.65 7.82 -46.72
N GLN A 111 17.48 8.58 -46.00
CA GLN A 111 18.60 8.05 -45.21
C GLN A 111 18.19 7.69 -43.78
N ALA A 112 17.08 8.24 -43.29
CA ALA A 112 16.45 7.91 -42.03
C ALA A 112 14.95 8.22 -42.11
N ILE A 113 14.17 7.62 -41.22
CA ILE A 113 12.75 7.91 -41.04
C ILE A 113 12.52 8.35 -39.59
N LEU A 114 11.89 9.51 -39.42
CA LEU A 114 11.33 9.97 -38.16
C LEU A 114 9.88 9.49 -38.04
N GLY A 115 9.51 8.98 -36.86
CA GLY A 115 8.28 8.23 -36.66
C GLY A 115 8.52 6.71 -36.73
N PRO A 116 7.48 5.89 -36.85
CA PRO A 116 6.07 6.26 -37.01
C PRO A 116 5.39 6.67 -35.69
N ASP A 117 4.11 7.04 -35.79
CA ASP A 117 3.28 7.57 -34.72
C ASP A 117 2.92 6.57 -33.63
N THR A 118 2.57 5.35 -34.03
CA THR A 118 2.07 4.33 -33.11
C THR A 118 3.02 3.15 -33.00
N SER A 119 2.96 2.44 -31.87
CA SER A 119 3.74 1.22 -31.67
C SER A 119 3.35 0.12 -32.65
N MET A 120 2.08 0.08 -33.07
CA MET A 120 1.57 -0.85 -34.10
C MET A 120 2.27 -0.63 -35.44
N GLN A 121 2.39 0.63 -35.89
CA GLN A 121 3.11 0.97 -37.10
C GLN A 121 4.62 0.68 -36.96
N ALA A 122 5.22 1.04 -35.81
CA ALA A 122 6.64 0.85 -35.57
C ALA A 122 7.05 -0.63 -35.69
N ASN A 123 6.22 -1.54 -35.17
CA ASN A 123 6.44 -2.98 -35.24
C ASN A 123 6.61 -3.47 -36.70
N PHE A 124 5.95 -2.83 -37.66
CA PHE A 124 6.06 -3.17 -39.09
C PHE A 124 7.20 -2.44 -39.80
N LEU A 125 7.50 -1.20 -39.40
CA LEU A 125 8.52 -0.36 -40.03
C LEU A 125 9.94 -0.75 -39.62
N ILE A 126 10.14 -1.29 -38.42
CA ILE A 126 11.46 -1.68 -37.91
C ILE A 126 12.13 -2.73 -38.82
N PRO A 127 11.49 -3.88 -39.15
CA PRO A 127 12.09 -4.84 -40.07
C PRO A 127 12.35 -4.28 -41.48
N LEU A 128 11.53 -3.33 -41.94
CA LEU A 128 11.74 -2.67 -43.23
C LEU A 128 12.98 -1.76 -43.21
N GLY A 129 13.14 -0.97 -42.15
CA GLY A 129 14.33 -0.14 -41.91
C GLY A 129 15.59 -1.00 -41.80
N GLU A 130 15.52 -2.11 -41.06
CA GLU A 130 16.61 -3.08 -40.96
C GLU A 130 17.01 -3.63 -42.32
N LYS A 131 16.03 -4.06 -43.13
CA LYS A 131 16.33 -4.61 -44.46
C LYS A 131 16.98 -3.59 -45.39
N ALA A 132 16.63 -2.32 -45.24
CA ALA A 132 17.15 -1.21 -46.04
C ALA A 132 18.40 -0.54 -45.43
N HIS A 133 18.85 -0.95 -44.23
CA HIS A 133 19.80 -0.21 -43.42
C HIS A 133 19.42 1.28 -43.23
N VAL A 134 18.14 1.57 -43.04
CA VAL A 134 17.61 2.91 -42.82
C VAL A 134 17.20 3.03 -41.35
N PRO A 135 17.87 3.88 -40.55
CA PRO A 135 17.47 4.19 -39.18
C PRO A 135 16.00 4.64 -39.07
N ILE A 136 15.24 3.97 -38.20
CA ILE A 136 13.88 4.35 -37.80
C ILE A 136 13.97 4.98 -36.42
N VAL A 137 13.69 6.27 -36.31
CA VAL A 137 13.77 7.05 -35.07
C VAL A 137 12.36 7.46 -34.65
N SER A 138 11.75 6.70 -33.74
CA SER A 138 10.40 7.01 -33.25
C SER A 138 10.43 7.82 -31.95
N PHE A 139 9.63 8.88 -31.91
CA PHE A 139 9.48 9.78 -30.77
C PHE A 139 8.14 9.58 -30.02
N SER A 140 7.32 8.62 -30.43
CA SER A 140 5.97 8.37 -29.88
C SER A 140 5.63 6.89 -29.69
N ALA A 141 6.40 5.96 -30.28
CA ALA A 141 6.19 4.52 -30.09
C ALA A 141 6.82 4.02 -28.78
N THR A 142 6.00 3.86 -27.74
CA THR A 142 6.42 3.58 -26.35
C THR A 142 6.39 2.10 -25.97
N SER A 143 5.75 1.23 -26.76
CA SER A 143 5.48 -0.17 -26.38
C SER A 143 6.78 -0.96 -26.11
N PRO A 144 6.92 -1.64 -24.96
CA PRO A 144 8.15 -2.36 -24.60
C PRO A 144 8.54 -3.45 -25.61
N THR A 145 7.56 -4.04 -26.31
CA THR A 145 7.75 -5.16 -27.24
C THR A 145 8.60 -4.82 -28.47
N LEU A 146 8.70 -3.54 -28.84
CA LEU A 146 9.50 -3.12 -30.00
C LEU A 146 11.00 -3.34 -29.76
N ALA A 147 11.46 -3.30 -28.50
CA ALA A 147 12.85 -3.59 -28.17
C ALA A 147 13.19 -5.07 -28.44
N SER A 148 12.22 -5.97 -28.30
CA SER A 148 12.38 -7.41 -28.55
C SER A 148 12.62 -7.74 -30.03
N ILE A 149 12.40 -6.80 -30.95
CA ILE A 149 12.73 -6.98 -32.38
C ILE A 149 14.25 -7.05 -32.57
N GLY A 150 15.03 -6.39 -31.70
CA GLY A 150 16.50 -6.49 -31.70
C GLY A 150 17.19 -5.83 -32.90
N SER A 151 16.51 -4.89 -33.56
CA SER A 151 17.04 -4.26 -34.77
C SER A 151 18.08 -3.18 -34.44
N PRO A 152 19.30 -3.21 -35.02
CA PRO A 152 20.32 -2.17 -34.81
C PRO A 152 20.00 -0.85 -35.51
N TYR A 153 18.91 -0.79 -36.28
CA TYR A 153 18.45 0.40 -36.98
C TYR A 153 17.21 1.02 -36.35
N PHE A 154 16.76 0.56 -35.17
CA PHE A 154 15.67 1.19 -34.44
C PHE A 154 16.19 2.03 -33.28
N PHE A 155 15.73 3.28 -33.20
CA PHE A 155 16.06 4.21 -32.13
C PHE A 155 14.78 4.76 -31.52
N ARG A 156 14.60 4.56 -30.22
CA ARG A 156 13.47 5.09 -29.49
C ARG A 156 13.87 6.40 -28.84
N ALA A 157 13.44 7.51 -29.43
CA ALA A 157 13.63 8.87 -28.93
C ALA A 157 12.55 9.32 -27.92
N THR A 158 11.87 8.36 -27.27
CA THR A 158 10.86 8.58 -26.23
C THR A 158 11.02 7.56 -25.10
N GLN A 159 10.25 7.68 -24.03
CA GLN A 159 10.32 6.72 -22.92
C GLN A 159 9.63 5.40 -23.25
N ASN A 160 10.14 4.31 -22.68
CA ASN A 160 9.54 2.99 -22.76
C ASN A 160 8.45 2.85 -21.67
N ASP A 161 7.29 2.28 -22.01
CA ASP A 161 6.18 2.06 -21.06
C ASP A 161 6.59 1.16 -19.88
N SER A 162 7.62 0.34 -20.02
CA SER A 162 8.18 -0.42 -18.90
C SER A 162 8.75 0.46 -17.78
N THR A 163 9.02 1.74 -18.05
CA THR A 163 9.51 2.68 -17.04
C THR A 163 8.38 3.28 -16.21
N GLN A 164 7.24 3.60 -16.83
CA GLN A 164 6.10 4.23 -16.13
C GLN A 164 5.41 3.29 -15.14
N VAL A 165 5.42 1.97 -15.40
CA VAL A 165 4.78 0.98 -14.51
C VAL A 165 5.39 0.97 -13.11
N ASN A 166 6.67 1.35 -12.98
CA ASN A 166 7.31 1.51 -11.66
C ASN A 166 6.74 2.70 -10.89
N ALA A 167 6.39 3.79 -11.58
CA ALA A 167 5.69 4.92 -10.96
C ALA A 167 4.28 4.51 -10.51
N VAL A 168 3.58 3.71 -11.32
CA VAL A 168 2.27 3.14 -10.95
C VAL A 168 2.41 2.21 -9.73
N ALA A 169 3.38 1.31 -9.71
CA ALA A 169 3.64 0.44 -8.56
C ALA A 169 3.97 1.22 -7.29
N ALA A 170 4.71 2.32 -7.40
CA ALA A 170 4.97 3.22 -6.26
C ALA A 170 3.68 3.86 -5.72
N ILE A 171 2.72 4.22 -6.60
CA ILE A 171 1.39 4.72 -6.19
C ILE A 171 0.63 3.62 -5.42
N PHE A 172 0.65 2.38 -5.92
CA PHE A 172 0.04 1.23 -5.22
C PHE A 172 0.63 1.01 -3.83
N LYS A 173 1.96 1.05 -3.73
CA LYS A 173 2.67 0.93 -2.46
C LYS A 173 2.30 2.05 -1.48
N ALA A 174 2.14 3.29 -1.98
CA ALA A 174 1.79 4.44 -1.15
C ALA A 174 0.37 4.35 -0.56
N PHE A 175 -0.59 3.81 -1.31
CA PHE A 175 -1.99 3.70 -0.87
C PHE A 175 -2.37 2.31 -0.31
N GLY A 176 -1.48 1.33 -0.38
CA GLY A 176 -1.69 -0.01 0.20
C GLY A 176 -2.67 -0.90 -0.56
N TRP A 177 -2.95 -0.60 -1.83
CA TRP A 177 -3.83 -1.42 -2.66
C TRP A 177 -3.15 -2.74 -3.08
N ARG A 178 -3.90 -3.84 -3.06
CA ARG A 178 -3.39 -5.19 -3.33
C ARG A 178 -3.91 -5.82 -4.62
N GLN A 179 -4.88 -5.20 -5.27
CA GLN A 179 -5.47 -5.71 -6.52
C GLN A 179 -5.67 -4.58 -7.51
N ALA A 180 -5.38 -4.86 -8.77
CA ALA A 180 -5.59 -3.94 -9.88
C ALA A 180 -6.21 -4.66 -11.08
N VAL A 181 -7.10 -3.99 -11.80
CA VAL A 181 -7.58 -4.48 -13.09
C VAL A 181 -7.04 -3.56 -14.19
N PRO A 182 -6.07 -4.02 -15.01
CA PRO A 182 -5.67 -3.29 -16.20
C PRO A 182 -6.79 -3.35 -17.25
N ILE A 183 -7.13 -2.19 -17.78
CA ILE A 183 -7.98 -1.99 -18.94
C ILE A 183 -7.11 -1.44 -20.06
N TYR A 184 -6.92 -2.21 -21.11
CA TYR A 184 -5.99 -1.85 -22.19
C TYR A 184 -6.62 -2.07 -23.56
N VAL A 185 -6.09 -1.38 -24.56
CA VAL A 185 -6.50 -1.58 -25.95
C VAL A 185 -5.92 -2.89 -26.48
N ASP A 186 -6.73 -3.69 -27.17
CA ASP A 186 -6.35 -5.03 -27.62
C ASP A 186 -5.48 -4.99 -28.89
N ASP A 187 -4.28 -4.44 -28.75
CA ASP A 187 -3.29 -4.30 -29.82
C ASP A 187 -1.85 -4.40 -29.28
N ALA A 188 -0.84 -4.26 -30.14
CA ALA A 188 0.57 -4.37 -29.76
C ALA A 188 1.05 -3.24 -28.81
N PHE A 189 0.35 -2.12 -28.75
CA PHE A 189 0.61 -1.06 -27.78
C PHE A 189 0.06 -1.47 -26.41
N GLY A 190 -1.25 -1.75 -26.34
CA GLY A 190 -1.92 -2.05 -25.09
C GLY A 190 -1.47 -3.37 -24.44
N GLN A 191 -1.22 -4.41 -25.23
CA GLN A 191 -0.71 -5.69 -24.72
C GLN A 191 0.75 -5.60 -24.26
N GLY A 192 1.53 -4.68 -24.86
CA GLY A 192 2.97 -4.59 -24.65
C GLY A 192 3.38 -4.19 -23.23
N ILE A 193 2.56 -3.39 -22.54
CA ILE A 193 2.84 -2.95 -21.16
C ILE A 193 2.60 -4.05 -20.12
N ILE A 194 1.75 -5.04 -20.43
CA ILE A 194 1.19 -5.97 -19.45
C ILE A 194 2.26 -6.79 -18.70
N PRO A 195 3.30 -7.37 -19.35
CA PRO A 195 4.32 -8.12 -18.63
C PRO A 195 5.05 -7.26 -17.60
N SER A 196 5.52 -6.07 -17.99
CA SER A 196 6.21 -5.15 -17.07
C SER A 196 5.30 -4.65 -15.95
N LEU A 197 4.00 -4.46 -16.23
CA LEU A 197 3.01 -4.08 -15.22
C LEU A 197 2.79 -5.18 -14.18
N VAL A 198 2.69 -6.45 -14.62
CA VAL A 198 2.58 -7.61 -13.72
C VAL A 198 3.78 -7.66 -12.78
N ASP A 199 5.00 -7.67 -13.35
CA ASP A 199 6.23 -7.76 -12.58
C ASP A 199 6.35 -6.62 -11.54
N SER A 200 6.00 -5.39 -11.95
CA SER A 200 6.09 -4.21 -11.08
C SER A 200 5.05 -4.21 -9.96
N LEU A 201 3.83 -4.70 -10.22
CA LEU A 201 2.79 -4.82 -9.20
C LEU A 201 3.09 -5.96 -8.23
N GLU A 202 3.58 -7.10 -8.72
CA GLU A 202 3.97 -8.23 -7.87
C GLU A 202 5.09 -7.84 -6.90
N ALA A 203 6.04 -7.00 -7.34
CA ALA A 203 7.11 -6.47 -6.49
C ALA A 203 6.62 -5.60 -5.30
N VAL A 204 5.36 -5.18 -5.30
CA VAL A 204 4.72 -4.43 -4.19
C VAL A 204 3.55 -5.20 -3.55
N ASP A 205 3.54 -6.54 -3.71
CA ASP A 205 2.51 -7.47 -3.28
C ASP A 205 1.09 -7.13 -3.81
N ALA A 206 1.01 -6.50 -4.98
CA ALA A 206 -0.24 -6.28 -5.69
C ALA A 206 -0.41 -7.32 -6.80
N ARG A 207 -1.65 -7.79 -7.02
CA ARG A 207 -1.97 -8.82 -8.01
C ARG A 207 -2.96 -8.31 -9.04
N ILE A 208 -2.97 -8.97 -10.20
CA ILE A 208 -3.93 -8.70 -11.28
C ILE A 208 -4.93 -9.86 -11.35
N PRO A 209 -6.08 -9.79 -10.64
CA PRO A 209 -7.07 -10.89 -10.63
C PRO A 209 -7.80 -11.02 -11.97
N TYR A 210 -7.92 -9.93 -12.73
CA TYR A 210 -8.61 -9.89 -14.01
C TYR A 210 -7.93 -8.90 -14.95
N ARG A 211 -8.07 -9.10 -16.25
CA ARG A 211 -7.55 -8.22 -17.31
C ARG A 211 -8.68 -7.92 -18.28
N SER A 212 -8.84 -6.65 -18.65
CA SER A 212 -9.86 -6.22 -19.59
C SER A 212 -9.19 -5.69 -20.85
N ALA A 213 -9.42 -6.36 -21.97
CA ALA A 213 -8.94 -5.95 -23.28
C ALA A 213 -10.12 -5.36 -24.06
N ILE A 214 -9.95 -4.15 -24.59
CA ILE A 214 -10.97 -3.46 -25.37
C ILE A 214 -10.48 -3.35 -26.81
N SER A 215 -11.29 -3.81 -27.76
CA SER A 215 -10.94 -3.69 -29.18
C SER A 215 -10.69 -2.22 -29.57
N PRO A 216 -9.68 -1.91 -30.39
CA PRO A 216 -9.45 -0.55 -30.87
C PRO A 216 -10.66 0.02 -31.62
N SER A 217 -11.45 -0.84 -32.27
CA SER A 217 -12.68 -0.47 -32.99
C SER A 217 -13.96 -0.65 -32.16
N ALA A 218 -13.86 -0.78 -30.83
CA ALA A 218 -15.02 -1.05 -29.98
C ALA A 218 -16.07 0.06 -30.08
N THR A 219 -17.34 -0.33 -30.16
CA THR A 219 -18.47 0.59 -30.08
C THR A 219 -18.70 1.05 -28.64
N ASP A 220 -19.44 2.13 -28.48
CA ASP A 220 -19.82 2.67 -27.18
C ASP A 220 -20.59 1.65 -26.32
N ASP A 221 -21.39 0.80 -26.95
CA ASP A 221 -22.13 -0.28 -26.29
C ASP A 221 -21.19 -1.39 -25.81
N GLN A 222 -20.22 -1.80 -26.63
CA GLN A 222 -19.22 -2.81 -26.25
C GLN A 222 -18.34 -2.33 -25.09
N ILE A 223 -17.97 -1.04 -25.08
CA ILE A 223 -17.26 -0.43 -23.95
C ILE A 223 -18.14 -0.47 -22.69
N GLY A 224 -19.43 -0.13 -22.81
CA GLY A 224 -20.39 -0.19 -21.72
C GLY A 224 -20.56 -1.60 -21.15
N GLU A 225 -20.71 -2.63 -22.00
CA GLU A 225 -20.81 -4.03 -21.60
C GLU A 225 -19.60 -4.50 -20.77
N GLU A 226 -18.38 -4.17 -21.23
CA GLU A 226 -17.17 -4.54 -20.50
C GLU A 226 -17.07 -3.78 -19.16
N LEU A 227 -17.47 -2.50 -19.11
CA LEU A 227 -17.53 -1.74 -17.86
C LEU A 227 -18.58 -2.31 -16.88
N TYR A 228 -19.75 -2.73 -17.35
CA TYR A 228 -20.74 -3.39 -16.50
C TYR A 228 -20.21 -4.68 -15.89
N LYS A 229 -19.51 -5.48 -16.69
CA LYS A 229 -18.85 -6.69 -16.19
C LYS A 229 -17.82 -6.35 -15.12
N LEU A 230 -16.98 -5.34 -15.32
CA LEU A 230 -16.01 -4.89 -14.31
C LEU A 230 -16.68 -4.35 -13.04
N MET A 231 -17.82 -3.66 -13.16
CA MET A 231 -18.62 -3.17 -12.05
C MET A 231 -19.10 -4.31 -11.14
N THR A 232 -19.39 -5.49 -11.69
CA THR A 232 -19.82 -6.67 -10.89
C THR A 232 -18.68 -7.35 -10.14
N MET A 233 -17.43 -7.03 -10.45
CA MET A 233 -16.25 -7.62 -9.80
C MET A 233 -15.97 -6.99 -8.43
N GLN A 234 -15.02 -7.54 -7.68
CA GLN A 234 -14.63 -7.03 -6.36
C GLN A 234 -13.68 -5.83 -6.43
N THR A 235 -12.73 -5.85 -7.36
CA THR A 235 -11.69 -4.83 -7.47
C THR A 235 -12.29 -3.52 -8.02
N ARG A 236 -11.89 -2.38 -7.43
CA ARG A 236 -12.31 -1.02 -7.84
C ARG A 236 -11.13 -0.13 -8.25
N VAL A 237 -9.94 -0.70 -8.35
CA VAL A 237 -8.73 -0.01 -8.85
C VAL A 237 -8.46 -0.42 -10.28
N PHE A 238 -8.58 0.53 -11.21
CA PHE A 238 -8.44 0.33 -12.64
C PHE A 238 -7.21 1.06 -13.18
N ILE A 239 -6.37 0.35 -13.92
CA ILE A 239 -5.20 0.93 -14.60
C ILE A 239 -5.52 0.99 -16.09
N VAL A 240 -5.63 2.19 -16.66
CA VAL A 240 -6.11 2.39 -18.03
C VAL A 240 -4.94 2.72 -18.96
N HIS A 241 -4.74 1.86 -19.96
CA HIS A 241 -3.71 1.99 -21.00
C HIS A 241 -4.32 1.78 -22.38
N VAL A 242 -4.91 2.85 -22.90
CA VAL A 242 -5.64 2.86 -24.17
C VAL A 242 -5.21 4.06 -25.02
N SER A 243 -5.57 4.05 -26.31
CA SER A 243 -5.32 5.16 -27.23
C SER A 243 -6.08 6.44 -26.84
N PRO A 244 -5.60 7.63 -27.25
CA PRO A 244 -6.25 8.91 -26.98
C PRO A 244 -7.68 9.05 -27.55
N ASP A 245 -8.10 8.14 -28.44
CA ASP A 245 -9.49 8.08 -28.95
C ASP A 245 -10.42 7.26 -28.08
N LEU A 246 -9.91 6.14 -27.59
CA LEU A 246 -10.68 5.20 -26.80
C LEU A 246 -10.85 5.73 -25.37
N GLY A 247 -9.83 6.39 -24.82
CA GLY A 247 -9.84 6.94 -23.46
C GLY A 247 -11.04 7.86 -23.16
N PRO A 248 -11.25 8.94 -23.93
CA PRO A 248 -12.41 9.83 -23.75
C PRO A 248 -13.75 9.10 -23.73
N ARG A 249 -13.96 8.19 -24.69
CA ARG A 249 -15.19 7.40 -24.80
C ARG A 249 -15.38 6.49 -23.59
N LEU A 250 -14.31 5.81 -23.17
CA LEU A 250 -14.29 4.96 -21.98
C LEU A 250 -14.69 5.72 -20.72
N PHE A 251 -14.13 6.91 -20.47
CA PHE A 251 -14.46 7.67 -19.27
C PHE A 251 -15.86 8.31 -19.30
N VAL A 252 -16.34 8.69 -20.49
CA VAL A 252 -17.75 9.10 -20.65
C VAL A 252 -18.67 7.93 -20.27
N LYS A 253 -18.42 6.73 -20.78
CA LYS A 253 -19.20 5.53 -20.43
C LYS A 253 -19.05 5.12 -18.97
N ALA A 254 -17.85 5.18 -18.41
CA ALA A 254 -17.62 4.91 -16.99
C ALA A 254 -18.42 5.85 -16.08
N LYS A 255 -18.60 7.11 -16.48
CA LYS A 255 -19.47 8.05 -15.76
C LYS A 255 -20.95 7.69 -15.91
N GLU A 256 -21.40 7.39 -17.13
CA GLU A 256 -22.80 7.01 -17.41
C GLU A 256 -23.24 5.78 -16.62
N VAL A 257 -22.37 4.77 -16.51
CA VAL A 257 -22.66 3.53 -15.77
C VAL A 257 -22.37 3.63 -14.26
N GLY A 258 -21.93 4.79 -13.77
CA GLY A 258 -21.76 5.06 -12.34
C GLY A 258 -20.42 4.62 -11.72
N MET A 259 -19.44 4.20 -12.52
CA MET A 259 -18.10 3.82 -12.05
C MET A 259 -17.15 5.01 -11.78
N MET A 260 -17.65 6.25 -11.91
CA MET A 260 -16.97 7.48 -11.47
C MET A 260 -17.48 7.98 -10.11
N SER A 261 -18.03 7.08 -9.29
CA SER A 261 -18.57 7.34 -7.96
C SER A 261 -17.57 7.01 -6.84
N ALA A 262 -17.95 7.27 -5.59
CA ALA A 262 -17.09 7.03 -4.43
C ALA A 262 -16.72 5.55 -4.31
N GLY A 263 -15.45 5.25 -4.02
CA GLY A 263 -14.93 3.88 -3.93
C GLY A 263 -14.12 3.43 -5.14
N TYR A 264 -14.27 4.10 -6.29
CA TYR A 264 -13.53 3.81 -7.51
C TYR A 264 -12.18 4.55 -7.58
N VAL A 265 -11.17 3.86 -8.10
CA VAL A 265 -9.85 4.42 -8.36
C VAL A 265 -9.50 4.18 -9.82
N TRP A 266 -9.09 5.24 -10.51
CA TRP A 266 -8.69 5.20 -11.91
C TRP A 266 -7.29 5.79 -12.04
N ILE A 267 -6.38 5.01 -12.63
CA ILE A 267 -5.00 5.42 -12.90
C ILE A 267 -4.78 5.30 -14.41
N ILE A 268 -4.55 6.42 -15.10
CA ILE A 268 -4.22 6.45 -16.51
C ILE A 268 -2.70 6.49 -16.72
N THR A 269 -2.25 5.79 -17.75
CA THR A 269 -0.85 5.80 -18.22
C THR A 269 -0.54 7.06 -19.04
N ASP A 270 0.73 7.27 -19.39
CA ASP A 270 1.16 8.43 -20.20
C ASP A 270 0.50 8.48 -21.58
N GLY A 271 0.13 7.31 -22.15
CA GLY A 271 -0.63 7.17 -23.39
C GLY A 271 -1.94 7.98 -23.42
N LEU A 272 -2.54 8.24 -22.26
CA LEU A 272 -3.67 9.19 -22.12
C LEU A 272 -3.27 10.48 -21.41
N THR A 273 -2.43 10.41 -20.38
CA THR A 273 -2.14 11.55 -19.49
C THR A 273 -1.51 12.72 -20.26
N VAL A 274 -0.70 12.42 -21.28
CA VAL A 274 -0.06 13.42 -22.15
C VAL A 274 -1.08 14.22 -22.99
N PHE A 275 -2.24 13.65 -23.27
CA PHE A 275 -3.29 14.25 -24.11
C PHE A 275 -4.41 14.93 -23.32
N LEU A 276 -4.40 14.88 -21.99
CA LEU A 276 -5.41 15.54 -21.15
C LEU A 276 -5.65 17.02 -21.54
N PRO A 277 -4.63 17.86 -21.80
CA PRO A 277 -4.86 19.25 -22.18
C PRO A 277 -5.60 19.40 -23.52
N SER A 278 -5.55 18.39 -24.39
CA SER A 278 -6.20 18.38 -25.70
C SER A 278 -7.64 17.87 -25.64
N PHE A 279 -8.08 17.27 -24.54
CA PHE A 279 -9.44 16.76 -24.41
C PHE A 279 -10.45 17.89 -24.18
N HIS A 280 -11.65 17.71 -24.76
CA HIS A 280 -12.73 18.68 -24.59
C HIS A 280 -13.11 18.78 -23.10
N PRO A 281 -13.43 19.98 -22.56
CA PRO A 281 -13.75 20.15 -21.15
C PRO A 281 -14.88 19.25 -20.61
N SER A 282 -15.83 18.84 -21.45
CA SER A 282 -16.87 17.88 -21.05
C SER A 282 -16.31 16.49 -20.73
N VAL A 283 -15.28 16.05 -21.46
CA VAL A 283 -14.57 14.79 -21.22
C VAL A 283 -13.72 14.90 -19.95
N LEU A 284 -13.00 16.00 -19.75
CA LEU A 284 -12.22 16.18 -18.51
C LEU A 284 -13.11 16.13 -17.26
N ARG A 285 -14.34 16.67 -17.34
CA ARG A 285 -15.34 16.55 -16.27
C ARG A 285 -15.89 15.13 -16.07
N SER A 286 -15.77 14.22 -17.04
CA SER A 286 -16.06 12.80 -16.81
C SER A 286 -14.89 12.05 -16.16
N MET A 287 -13.69 12.63 -16.19
CA MET A 287 -12.47 12.09 -15.60
C MET A 287 -12.13 12.68 -14.22
N GLN A 288 -13.10 13.30 -13.54
CA GLN A 288 -12.85 13.92 -12.23
C GLN A 288 -12.28 12.90 -11.23
N GLY A 289 -11.14 13.24 -10.62
CA GLY A 289 -10.49 12.42 -9.62
C GLY A 289 -9.60 11.28 -10.17
N VAL A 290 -9.47 11.17 -11.49
CA VAL A 290 -8.53 10.24 -12.13
C VAL A 290 -7.09 10.64 -11.81
N LEU A 291 -6.26 9.67 -11.45
CA LEU A 291 -4.81 9.83 -11.33
C LEU A 291 -4.16 9.52 -12.68
N GLY A 292 -3.07 10.20 -13.02
CA GLY A 292 -2.29 9.93 -14.22
C GLY A 292 -0.80 10.00 -13.97
N VAL A 293 -0.03 9.31 -14.80
CA VAL A 293 1.43 9.42 -14.85
C VAL A 293 1.87 9.96 -16.20
N LYS A 294 2.78 10.93 -16.23
CA LYS A 294 3.37 11.44 -17.48
C LYS A 294 4.84 11.78 -17.32
N PRO A 295 5.65 11.70 -18.39
CA PRO A 295 7.04 12.15 -18.37
C PRO A 295 7.19 13.59 -17.88
N HIS A 296 8.16 13.84 -16.98
CA HIS A 296 8.43 15.19 -16.46
C HIS A 296 9.10 16.07 -17.51
N VAL A 297 8.47 17.20 -17.81
CA VAL A 297 9.01 18.22 -18.72
C VAL A 297 9.53 19.41 -17.89
N PRO A 298 10.85 19.67 -17.88
CA PRO A 298 11.42 20.81 -17.19
C PRO A 298 10.87 22.15 -17.73
N GLN A 299 10.34 22.99 -16.84
CA GLN A 299 9.85 24.32 -17.18
C GLN A 299 11.01 25.32 -17.34
N THR A 300 11.82 25.15 -18.39
CA THR A 300 12.93 26.04 -18.71
C THR A 300 12.49 27.21 -19.60
N GLN A 301 13.25 28.31 -19.58
CA GLN A 301 12.99 29.44 -20.48
C GLN A 301 13.07 29.04 -21.97
N ALA A 302 13.90 28.06 -22.32
CA ALA A 302 14.01 27.54 -23.68
C ALA A 302 12.69 26.89 -24.14
N VAL A 303 12.07 26.06 -23.29
CA VAL A 303 10.76 25.44 -23.57
C VAL A 303 9.68 26.50 -23.70
N LEU A 304 9.60 27.47 -22.79
CA LEU A 304 8.59 28.55 -22.86
C LEU A 304 8.73 29.39 -24.14
N ASN A 305 9.96 29.75 -24.50
CA ASN A 305 10.25 30.51 -25.71
C ASN A 305 9.91 29.69 -26.97
N PHE A 306 10.25 28.40 -26.99
CA PHE A 306 9.91 27.50 -28.09
C PHE A 306 8.40 27.36 -28.24
N THR A 307 7.67 27.03 -27.17
CA THR A 307 6.20 26.88 -27.18
C THR A 307 5.52 28.14 -27.72
N THR A 308 6.02 29.33 -27.34
CA THR A 308 5.49 30.61 -27.83
C THR A 308 5.74 30.80 -29.33
N ARG A 309 6.96 30.48 -29.83
CA ARG A 309 7.27 30.54 -31.26
C ARG A 309 6.45 29.53 -32.06
N TRP A 310 6.40 28.29 -31.57
CA TRP A 310 5.66 27.20 -32.16
C TRP A 310 4.18 27.54 -32.29
N ARG A 311 3.53 28.03 -31.23
CA ARG A 311 2.11 28.40 -31.27
C ARG A 311 1.82 29.45 -32.35
N ARG A 312 2.70 30.44 -32.53
CA ARG A 312 2.54 31.46 -33.59
C ARG A 312 2.71 30.88 -34.99
N LYS A 313 3.71 30.01 -35.20
CA LYS A 313 3.93 29.32 -36.49
C LYS A 313 2.74 28.41 -36.79
N PHE A 314 2.38 27.55 -35.85
CA PHE A 314 1.30 26.57 -36.01
C PHE A 314 -0.03 27.24 -36.34
N GLN A 315 -0.43 28.28 -35.61
CA GLN A 315 -1.66 29.02 -35.91
C GLN A 315 -1.65 29.70 -37.28
N ARG A 316 -0.49 30.14 -37.74
CA ARG A 316 -0.35 30.77 -39.07
C ARG A 316 -0.46 29.73 -40.18
N ASP A 317 0.16 28.57 -39.99
CA ASP A 317 0.22 27.51 -40.98
C ASP A 317 -1.12 26.70 -40.99
N HIS A 318 -1.83 26.64 -39.86
CA HIS A 318 -3.11 25.95 -39.65
C HIS A 318 -4.17 26.86 -38.98
N PRO A 319 -4.69 27.88 -39.67
CA PRO A 319 -5.65 28.84 -39.10
C PRO A 319 -6.98 28.21 -38.66
N GLU A 320 -7.33 27.04 -39.20
CA GLU A 320 -8.54 26.29 -38.90
C GLU A 320 -8.53 25.54 -37.56
N ILE A 321 -7.34 25.26 -37.01
CA ILE A 321 -7.18 24.54 -35.75
C ILE A 321 -7.13 25.55 -34.61
N LEU A 322 -8.15 25.55 -33.75
CA LEU A 322 -8.22 26.41 -32.57
C LEU A 322 -7.63 25.69 -31.35
N ASP A 323 -6.92 26.43 -30.51
CA ASP A 323 -6.39 25.97 -29.22
C ASP A 323 -5.50 24.71 -29.26
N ALA A 324 -4.69 24.58 -30.31
CA ALA A 324 -3.72 23.49 -30.42
C ALA A 324 -2.73 23.47 -29.23
N ASN A 325 -2.56 22.29 -28.64
CA ASN A 325 -1.69 22.08 -27.49
C ASN A 325 -0.43 21.31 -27.85
N LEU A 326 0.71 21.83 -27.42
CA LEU A 326 2.00 21.17 -27.55
C LEU A 326 2.18 20.20 -26.38
N ASN A 327 2.27 18.92 -26.70
CA ASN A 327 2.46 17.85 -25.73
C ASN A 327 3.94 17.40 -25.65
N SER A 328 4.23 16.47 -24.74
CA SER A 328 5.59 15.92 -24.54
C SER A 328 6.13 15.28 -25.83
N TYR A 329 5.30 14.60 -26.62
CA TYR A 329 5.71 13.98 -27.88
C TYR A 329 6.17 15.00 -28.93
N GLY A 330 5.56 16.18 -28.99
CA GLY A 330 6.04 17.26 -29.87
C GLY A 330 7.44 17.76 -29.49
N LEU A 331 7.73 17.88 -28.19
CA LEU A 331 9.07 18.20 -27.70
C LEU A 331 10.07 17.07 -27.97
N ARG A 332 9.65 15.80 -27.86
CA ARG A 332 10.46 14.64 -28.25
C ARG A 332 10.74 14.61 -29.75
N ALA A 333 9.76 14.94 -30.59
CA ALA A 333 9.94 15.04 -32.04
C ALA A 333 10.99 16.09 -32.40
N TYR A 334 10.97 17.25 -31.71
CA TYR A 334 11.99 18.28 -31.86
C TYR A 334 13.38 17.78 -31.49
N ASP A 335 13.54 17.19 -30.31
CA ASP A 335 14.84 16.68 -29.83
C ASP A 335 15.34 15.51 -30.69
N ALA A 336 14.47 14.60 -31.12
CA ALA A 336 14.80 13.49 -32.02
C ALA A 336 15.33 14.00 -33.37
N THR A 337 14.70 15.05 -33.90
CA THR A 337 15.13 15.69 -35.15
C THR A 337 16.48 16.37 -34.98
N TRP A 338 16.71 17.02 -33.84
CA TRP A 338 18.00 17.64 -33.51
C TRP A 338 19.12 16.59 -33.41
N ALA A 339 18.83 15.46 -32.75
CA ALA A 339 19.74 14.32 -32.65
C ALA A 339 20.08 13.75 -34.03
N LEU A 340 19.07 13.59 -34.89
CA LEU A 340 19.26 13.11 -36.25
C LEU A 340 20.09 14.07 -37.10
N ALA A 341 19.83 15.38 -37.03
CA ALA A 341 20.61 16.37 -37.76
C ALA A 341 22.08 16.42 -37.30
N MET A 342 22.34 16.26 -35.99
CA MET A 342 23.70 16.09 -35.46
C MET A 342 24.37 14.81 -35.99
N ALA A 343 23.64 13.70 -36.02
CA ALA A 343 24.16 12.42 -36.51
C ALA A 343 24.47 12.46 -38.01
N VAL A 344 23.61 13.12 -38.80
CA VAL A 344 23.82 13.32 -40.24
C VAL A 344 25.10 14.11 -40.51
N GLU A 345 25.38 15.18 -39.76
CA GLU A 345 26.64 15.93 -39.91
C GLU A 345 27.85 15.08 -39.50
N LYS A 346 27.75 14.31 -38.39
CA LYS A 346 28.82 13.41 -37.94
C LYS A 346 29.10 12.27 -38.93
N ALA A 347 28.10 11.80 -39.67
CA ALA A 347 28.23 10.70 -40.62
C ALA A 347 28.91 11.09 -41.95
N GLY A 348 29.15 12.39 -42.22
CA GLY A 348 29.96 12.89 -43.34
C GLY A 348 29.28 12.94 -44.73
N ALA A 349 29.93 13.60 -45.70
CA ALA A 349 29.33 14.11 -46.95
C ALA A 349 29.10 13.10 -48.13
N ALA A 350 28.04 13.37 -48.91
CA ALA A 350 27.59 12.93 -50.25
C ALA A 350 27.86 11.50 -50.76
N THR A 351 29.12 11.04 -50.87
CA THR A 351 29.43 9.73 -51.48
C THR A 351 28.89 8.55 -50.68
N TYR A 352 28.55 8.76 -49.41
CA TYR A 352 28.04 7.73 -48.52
C TYR A 352 26.52 7.61 -48.53
N PHE A 353 25.76 8.69 -48.77
CA PHE A 353 24.28 8.70 -48.74
C PHE A 353 23.66 8.24 -50.07
N SER A 354 24.12 7.11 -50.60
CA SER A 354 23.57 6.49 -51.81
C SER A 354 22.96 5.12 -51.49
N PHE A 355 21.99 4.72 -52.31
CA PHE A 355 21.35 3.41 -52.23
C PHE A 355 22.00 2.43 -53.21
N GLU A 356 22.36 1.26 -52.70
CA GLU A 356 22.71 0.13 -53.53
C GLU A 356 21.43 -0.60 -53.94
N SER A 357 21.07 -0.54 -55.22
CA SER A 357 19.89 -1.23 -55.75
C SER A 357 20.25 -2.11 -56.94
N ASP A 358 19.79 -3.36 -56.88
CA ASP A 358 19.82 -4.28 -58.01
C ASP A 358 18.56 -4.04 -58.86
N LYS A 359 18.74 -3.33 -59.99
CA LYS A 359 17.64 -2.93 -60.89
C LYS A 359 16.89 -4.12 -61.50
N THR A 360 17.43 -5.34 -61.40
CA THR A 360 16.80 -6.56 -61.93
C THR A 360 15.72 -7.16 -61.02
N LYS A 361 15.67 -6.77 -59.74
CA LYS A 361 14.72 -7.31 -58.75
C LYS A 361 13.68 -6.27 -58.32
N LYS A 362 12.54 -6.25 -59.01
CA LYS A 362 11.43 -5.28 -58.84
C LYS A 362 10.92 -5.13 -57.38
N TYR A 363 11.07 -6.17 -56.56
CA TYR A 363 10.58 -6.25 -55.18
C TYR A 363 11.67 -6.11 -54.10
N MET A 364 12.95 -5.97 -54.45
CA MET A 364 14.00 -5.72 -53.45
C MET A 364 14.08 -4.23 -53.13
N VAL A 365 14.10 -3.92 -51.82
CA VAL A 365 14.42 -2.60 -51.30
C VAL A 365 15.94 -2.40 -51.40
N GLY A 366 16.37 -1.23 -51.87
CA GLY A 366 17.79 -0.91 -51.91
C GLY A 366 18.36 -0.77 -50.49
N VAL A 367 19.66 -0.98 -50.34
CA VAL A 367 20.35 -0.84 -49.05
C VAL A 367 21.08 0.50 -48.99
N SER A 368 20.87 1.27 -47.92
CA SER A 368 21.61 2.51 -47.68
C SER A 368 23.07 2.20 -47.34
N ARG A 369 24.00 2.82 -48.07
CA ARG A 369 25.44 2.65 -47.83
C ARG A 369 25.94 3.38 -46.60
N ASN A 370 25.30 4.49 -46.19
CA ASN A 370 25.67 5.22 -44.96
C ASN A 370 24.87 4.78 -43.73
N GLY A 371 23.91 3.87 -43.89
CA GLY A 371 22.99 3.47 -42.84
C GLY A 371 23.67 3.15 -41.51
N GLN A 372 24.70 2.31 -41.56
CA GLN A 372 25.44 1.86 -40.38
C GLN A 372 26.23 3.00 -39.70
N ASN A 373 26.84 3.90 -40.48
CA ASN A 373 27.54 5.06 -39.94
C ASN A 373 26.55 6.04 -39.29
N LEU A 374 25.39 6.26 -39.91
CA LEU A 374 24.35 7.11 -39.37
C LEU A 374 23.76 6.52 -38.08
N ALA A 375 23.49 5.21 -38.05
CA ALA A 375 23.08 4.49 -36.84
C ALA A 375 24.11 4.63 -35.71
N SER A 376 25.40 4.44 -36.02
CA SER A 376 26.49 4.61 -35.06
C SER A 376 26.62 6.06 -34.57
N ALA A 377 26.44 7.02 -35.46
CA ALA A 377 26.48 8.44 -35.13
C ALA A 377 25.31 8.87 -34.24
N LEU A 378 24.11 8.31 -34.47
CA LEU A 378 22.90 8.49 -33.65
C LEU A 378 23.14 8.00 -32.21
N LEU A 379 23.65 6.78 -32.03
CA LEU A 379 24.02 6.24 -30.71
C LEU A 379 25.05 7.13 -29.99
N GLY A 380 25.98 7.72 -30.73
CA GLY A 380 26.98 8.65 -30.21
C GLY A 380 26.49 10.09 -30.01
N THR A 381 25.19 10.38 -30.13
CA THR A 381 24.65 11.72 -29.87
C THR A 381 24.27 11.90 -28.40
N SER A 382 24.76 12.99 -27.81
CA SER A 382 24.31 13.45 -26.51
C SER A 382 24.31 14.98 -26.46
N PHE A 383 23.22 15.54 -25.96
CA PHE A 383 23.04 16.99 -25.80
C PHE A 383 21.91 17.27 -24.81
N ARG A 384 21.72 18.55 -24.48
CA ARG A 384 20.57 19.01 -23.71
C ARG A 384 19.56 19.66 -24.66
N GLY A 385 18.47 18.95 -24.92
CA GLY A 385 17.35 19.40 -25.75
C GLY A 385 16.29 20.15 -24.95
N LEU A 386 15.13 20.37 -25.57
CA LEU A 386 13.97 21.01 -24.96
C LEU A 386 13.34 20.12 -23.89
N PHE A 387 13.28 18.81 -24.13
CA PHE A 387 12.71 17.87 -23.16
C PHE A 387 13.66 17.63 -21.98
N GLY A 388 14.96 17.84 -22.16
CA GLY A 388 15.98 17.60 -21.14
C GLY A 388 17.25 17.00 -21.72
N GLY A 389 17.93 16.14 -20.96
CA GLY A 389 19.07 15.40 -21.49
C GLY A 389 18.64 14.39 -22.55
N PHE A 390 19.26 14.43 -23.73
CA PHE A 390 19.10 13.43 -24.78
C PHE A 390 20.35 12.55 -24.81
N ALA A 391 20.17 11.24 -24.63
CA ALA A 391 21.20 10.22 -24.78
C ALA A 391 20.52 8.87 -24.99
N LEU A 392 20.97 8.14 -26.01
CA LEU A 392 20.52 6.78 -26.29
C LEU A 392 21.48 5.78 -25.62
N GLU A 393 20.93 4.70 -25.07
CA GLU A 393 21.68 3.57 -24.55
C GLU A 393 22.15 2.66 -25.70
N ALA A 394 22.97 1.66 -25.38
CA ALA A 394 23.58 0.77 -26.38
C ALA A 394 22.54 -0.02 -27.20
N ASP A 395 21.33 -0.19 -26.66
CA ASP A 395 20.18 -0.84 -27.29
C ASP A 395 19.31 0.13 -28.12
N GLY A 396 19.73 1.39 -28.28
CA GLY A 396 19.00 2.41 -29.03
C GLY A 396 17.82 3.02 -28.28
N GLN A 397 17.66 2.76 -26.98
CA GLN A 397 16.60 3.33 -26.17
C GLN A 397 17.03 4.61 -25.45
N LEU A 398 16.09 5.54 -25.29
CA LEU A 398 16.34 6.73 -24.50
C LEU A 398 16.44 6.40 -23.00
N ARG A 399 17.44 6.96 -22.32
CA ARG A 399 17.59 6.83 -20.86
C ARG A 399 16.34 7.28 -20.11
N ALA A 400 15.95 6.51 -19.09
CA ALA A 400 14.79 6.81 -18.25
C ALA A 400 14.88 8.18 -17.56
N SER A 401 13.75 8.89 -17.53
CA SER A 401 13.56 10.19 -16.91
C SER A 401 12.43 10.16 -15.88
N ALA A 402 12.36 11.19 -15.02
CA ALA A 402 11.35 11.29 -13.97
C ALA A 402 9.93 11.39 -14.54
N TYR A 403 8.94 10.94 -13.77
CA TYR A 403 7.52 11.05 -14.08
C TYR A 403 6.83 12.02 -13.10
N GLU A 404 5.83 12.73 -13.59
CA GLU A 404 4.88 13.49 -12.78
C GLU A 404 3.65 12.62 -12.51
N VAL A 405 3.21 12.62 -11.26
CA VAL A 405 1.90 12.08 -10.88
C VAL A 405 0.92 13.25 -10.87
N VAL A 406 -0.12 13.16 -11.69
CA VAL A 406 -1.16 14.19 -11.83
C VAL A 406 -2.51 13.67 -11.35
N ASN A 407 -3.38 14.59 -10.95
CA ASN A 407 -4.76 14.33 -10.57
C ASN A 407 -5.68 15.26 -11.36
N VAL A 408 -6.68 14.70 -12.04
CA VAL A 408 -7.63 15.46 -12.85
C VAL A 408 -8.62 16.17 -11.93
N ASN A 409 -8.68 17.49 -12.03
CA ASN A 409 -9.56 18.34 -11.24
C ASN A 409 -10.24 19.42 -12.10
N GLY A 410 -11.53 19.24 -12.36
CA GLY A 410 -12.36 20.12 -13.17
C GLY A 410 -11.94 20.05 -14.64
N ASN A 411 -11.35 21.14 -15.13
CA ASN A 411 -10.94 21.28 -16.53
C ASN A 411 -9.42 21.16 -16.72
N ALA A 412 -8.65 20.75 -15.70
CA ALA A 412 -7.20 20.69 -15.78
C ALA A 412 -6.62 19.53 -14.96
N ASP A 413 -5.41 19.11 -15.30
CA ASP A 413 -4.61 18.21 -14.50
C ASP A 413 -3.72 18.98 -13.52
N ARG A 414 -3.67 18.52 -12.26
CA ARG A 414 -2.82 19.09 -11.21
C ARG A 414 -1.74 18.11 -10.82
N VAL A 415 -0.49 18.52 -10.84
CA VAL A 415 0.63 17.71 -10.33
C VAL A 415 0.49 17.53 -8.82
N VAL A 416 0.44 16.28 -8.36
CA VAL A 416 0.35 15.87 -6.95
C VAL A 416 1.65 15.23 -6.43
N GLY A 417 2.56 14.82 -7.32
CA GLY A 417 3.87 14.33 -6.93
C GLY A 417 4.78 14.02 -8.11
N TYR A 418 5.97 13.53 -7.80
CA TYR A 418 6.99 13.14 -8.78
C TYR A 418 7.54 11.77 -8.42
N TRP A 419 7.76 10.94 -9.43
CA TRP A 419 8.48 9.68 -9.30
C TRP A 419 9.81 9.78 -10.05
N THR A 420 10.90 9.40 -9.41
CA THR A 420 12.24 9.41 -10.02
C THR A 420 12.77 7.99 -10.18
N PRO A 421 13.40 7.65 -11.32
CA PRO A 421 13.98 6.33 -11.53
C PRO A 421 15.08 6.01 -10.49
N PRO A 422 15.41 4.72 -10.27
CA PRO A 422 16.48 4.30 -9.38
C PRO A 422 17.80 5.06 -9.63
N PRO A 423 18.60 5.36 -8.58
CA PRO A 423 18.60 4.72 -7.27
C PRO A 423 17.57 5.27 -6.26
N ALA A 424 16.89 6.38 -6.56
CA ALA A 424 15.89 6.94 -5.64
C ALA A 424 14.64 6.06 -5.56
N GLY A 425 14.03 5.71 -6.70
CA GLY A 425 12.91 4.77 -6.76
C GLY A 425 11.66 5.18 -5.96
N GLU A 426 11.57 6.44 -5.53
CA GLU A 426 10.61 6.92 -4.55
C GLU A 426 9.70 8.01 -5.11
N LEU A 427 8.51 8.12 -4.51
CA LEU A 427 7.58 9.23 -4.72
C LEU A 427 8.00 10.42 -3.86
N THR A 428 8.03 11.60 -4.46
CA THR A 428 8.41 12.86 -3.80
C THR A 428 7.38 13.94 -4.07
N THR A 429 7.32 14.95 -3.21
CA THR A 429 6.50 16.15 -3.40
C THR A 429 7.37 17.39 -3.53
N ARG A 430 6.80 18.44 -4.15
CA ARG A 430 7.49 19.73 -4.38
C ARG A 430 7.85 20.48 -3.09
N SER A 431 7.32 20.06 -1.94
CA SER A 431 7.36 20.82 -0.68
C SER A 431 8.20 20.21 0.44
N SER A 432 8.92 19.10 0.23
CA SER A 432 9.81 18.56 1.26
C SER A 432 11.09 17.95 0.68
N SER A 433 12.23 18.51 1.07
CA SER A 433 13.56 17.88 0.99
C SER A 433 13.73 16.70 1.96
N LYS A 434 12.65 16.28 2.63
CA LYS A 434 12.58 15.07 3.43
C LYS A 434 11.82 14.01 2.65
N VAL A 435 12.40 12.81 2.64
CA VAL A 435 11.80 11.53 2.21
C VAL A 435 10.48 11.36 2.96
N ALA A 436 9.39 11.82 2.35
CA ALA A 436 8.04 11.69 2.88
C ALA A 436 7.23 10.94 1.85
N SER A 437 6.88 9.71 2.23
CA SER A 437 6.13 8.69 1.49
C SER A 437 4.68 9.07 1.19
N GLN A 438 4.39 10.32 0.86
CA GLN A 438 3.03 10.80 0.65
C GLN A 438 2.97 11.76 -0.54
N LEU A 439 2.16 11.39 -1.54
CA LEU A 439 1.69 12.30 -2.58
C LEU A 439 0.98 13.51 -1.93
N GLY A 440 0.94 14.63 -2.64
CA GLY A 440 0.08 15.76 -2.27
C GLY A 440 -1.40 15.35 -2.27
N THR A 441 -2.28 16.23 -1.80
CA THR A 441 -3.72 15.95 -1.70
C THR A 441 -4.29 15.48 -3.05
N VAL A 442 -4.80 14.24 -3.07
CA VAL A 442 -5.47 13.64 -4.23
C VAL A 442 -6.99 13.76 -4.02
N ILE A 443 -7.69 14.20 -5.06
CA ILE A 443 -9.15 14.18 -5.13
C ILE A 443 -9.55 12.87 -5.80
N TRP A 444 -10.49 12.14 -5.20
CA TRP A 444 -10.97 10.87 -5.74
C TRP A 444 -12.33 11.03 -6.42
N PRO A 445 -12.69 10.10 -7.32
CA PRO A 445 -14.05 10.04 -7.87
C PRO A 445 -15.09 9.95 -6.74
N GLY A 446 -16.16 10.75 -6.86
CA GLY A 446 -17.32 10.75 -5.95
C GLY A 446 -17.11 11.26 -4.52
N ASP A 447 -15.91 11.19 -3.93
CA ASP A 447 -15.59 11.73 -2.61
C ASP A 447 -14.19 12.41 -2.59
N PRO A 448 -14.10 13.73 -2.38
CA PRO A 448 -12.82 14.44 -2.40
C PRO A 448 -11.97 14.26 -1.14
N GLY A 449 -12.48 13.66 -0.05
CA GLY A 449 -11.84 13.67 1.26
C GLY A 449 -11.18 12.35 1.72
N ALA A 450 -11.69 11.20 1.28
CA ALA A 450 -11.25 9.89 1.77
C ALA A 450 -10.59 9.05 0.67
N VAL A 451 -9.44 8.44 0.97
CA VAL A 451 -8.78 7.48 0.07
C VAL A 451 -9.69 6.26 -0.10
N PRO A 452 -10.10 5.91 -1.33
CA PRO A 452 -10.91 4.73 -1.57
C PRO A 452 -10.16 3.47 -1.16
N LYS A 453 -10.90 2.54 -0.55
CA LYS A 453 -10.37 1.21 -0.22
C LYS A 453 -9.90 0.44 -1.46
N GLY A 454 -10.41 0.77 -2.64
CA GLY A 454 -10.05 0.12 -3.91
C GLY A 454 -10.76 -1.21 -4.15
N PHE A 455 -11.81 -1.51 -3.39
CA PHE A 455 -12.65 -2.70 -3.57
C PHE A 455 -14.07 -2.47 -3.06
N GLU A 456 -14.98 -3.35 -3.48
CA GLU A 456 -16.34 -3.48 -2.97
C GLU A 456 -16.68 -4.96 -2.78
N ILE A 457 -17.63 -5.30 -1.90
CA ILE A 457 -18.02 -6.71 -1.69
C ILE A 457 -18.74 -7.18 -2.99
N PRO A 458 -18.19 -8.17 -3.72
CA PRO A 458 -18.74 -8.58 -5.01
C PRO A 458 -20.11 -9.23 -4.81
N MET A 459 -21.05 -8.96 -5.73
CA MET A 459 -22.36 -9.62 -5.71
C MET A 459 -22.30 -11.12 -6.07
N SER A 460 -21.20 -11.61 -6.67
CA SER A 460 -21.06 -12.99 -7.19
C SER A 460 -19.64 -13.58 -7.05
N GLY A 461 -18.91 -13.25 -5.98
CA GLY A 461 -17.55 -13.79 -5.73
C GLY A 461 -17.54 -15.17 -5.06
N LYS A 462 -16.51 -15.99 -5.32
CA LYS A 462 -16.26 -17.24 -4.59
C LYS A 462 -16.02 -16.92 -3.11
N LYS A 463 -16.92 -17.37 -2.24
CA LYS A 463 -16.83 -17.19 -0.78
C LYS A 463 -15.85 -18.19 -0.18
N LEU A 464 -15.09 -17.77 0.83
CA LEU A 464 -14.32 -18.67 1.67
C LEU A 464 -15.26 -19.50 2.53
N ARG A 465 -15.03 -20.80 2.57
CA ARG A 465 -15.80 -21.73 3.40
C ARG A 465 -15.16 -21.80 4.78
N ILE A 466 -15.79 -21.14 5.73
CA ILE A 466 -15.31 -21.04 7.10
C ILE A 466 -16.00 -22.12 7.94
N GLY A 467 -15.25 -23.12 8.37
CA GLY A 467 -15.72 -24.16 9.26
C GLY A 467 -16.09 -23.63 10.63
N VAL A 468 -17.22 -24.09 11.16
CA VAL A 468 -17.68 -23.72 12.50
C VAL A 468 -18.03 -24.98 13.30
N PRO A 469 -17.51 -25.15 14.53
CA PRO A 469 -17.83 -26.30 15.35
C PRO A 469 -19.30 -26.28 15.80
N VAL A 470 -19.95 -27.45 15.78
CA VAL A 470 -21.30 -27.64 16.34
C VAL A 470 -21.18 -28.45 17.62
N LYS A 471 -21.74 -27.94 18.72
CA LYS A 471 -21.69 -28.58 20.04
C LYS A 471 -23.03 -28.46 20.81
N PRO A 472 -23.39 -29.48 21.62
CA PRO A 472 -24.65 -29.50 22.37
C PRO A 472 -24.71 -28.61 23.62
N GLY A 473 -23.76 -27.68 23.83
CA GLY A 473 -23.71 -26.74 24.96
C GLY A 473 -22.71 -25.60 24.74
N PHE A 474 -22.65 -24.61 25.65
CA PHE A 474 -21.74 -23.44 25.56
C PHE A 474 -21.95 -22.58 24.29
N ARG A 475 -23.20 -22.20 24.05
CA ARG A 475 -23.65 -21.46 22.85
C ARG A 475 -23.15 -20.01 22.81
N GLU A 476 -22.63 -19.50 23.92
CA GLU A 476 -22.08 -18.15 24.05
C GLU A 476 -20.85 -17.93 23.17
N PHE A 477 -20.03 -18.97 23.00
CA PHE A 477 -18.84 -18.92 22.14
C PHE A 477 -19.18 -19.12 20.67
N VAL A 478 -19.97 -20.15 20.40
CA VAL A 478 -20.43 -20.55 19.06
C VAL A 478 -21.82 -21.17 19.19
N SER A 479 -22.78 -20.59 18.50
CA SER A 479 -24.15 -21.08 18.37
C SER A 479 -24.48 -21.25 16.91
N VAL A 480 -25.02 -22.41 16.56
CA VAL A 480 -25.53 -22.71 15.23
C VAL A 480 -27.01 -23.04 15.37
N SER A 481 -27.85 -22.25 14.72
CA SER A 481 -29.30 -22.45 14.66
C SER A 481 -29.76 -22.51 13.21
N THR A 482 -30.44 -23.58 12.84
CA THR A 482 -31.07 -23.72 11.53
C THR A 482 -32.55 -23.40 11.68
N ASP A 483 -33.02 -22.42 10.92
CA ASP A 483 -34.45 -22.08 10.88
C ASP A 483 -35.21 -23.21 10.16
N PRO A 484 -36.18 -23.88 10.83
CA PRO A 484 -36.90 -25.01 10.26
C PRO A 484 -37.84 -24.64 9.10
N GLU A 485 -38.22 -23.36 8.92
CA GLU A 485 -39.09 -22.94 7.81
C GLU A 485 -38.30 -22.56 6.55
N THR A 486 -37.13 -21.95 6.73
CA THR A 486 -36.29 -21.44 5.62
C THR A 486 -35.08 -22.32 5.30
N ASN A 487 -34.75 -23.29 6.16
CA ASN A 487 -33.48 -24.04 6.16
C ASN A 487 -32.23 -23.15 6.22
N GLU A 488 -32.37 -21.87 6.56
CA GLU A 488 -31.24 -20.96 6.67
C GLU A 488 -30.49 -21.20 7.98
N THR A 489 -29.17 -21.38 7.90
CA THR A 489 -28.34 -21.62 9.08
C THR A 489 -27.72 -20.31 9.55
N THR A 490 -28.11 -19.89 10.74
CA THR A 490 -27.58 -18.71 11.42
C THR A 490 -26.49 -19.15 12.39
N VAL A 491 -25.33 -18.47 12.31
CA VAL A 491 -24.19 -18.73 13.17
C VAL A 491 -23.88 -17.46 13.96
N THR A 492 -23.86 -17.57 15.28
CA THR A 492 -23.62 -16.44 16.20
C THR A 492 -22.71 -16.86 17.35
N GLY A 493 -22.20 -15.89 18.12
CA GLY A 493 -21.39 -16.13 19.31
C GLY A 493 -20.11 -15.29 19.33
N TYR A 494 -19.47 -15.25 20.50
CA TYR A 494 -18.31 -14.39 20.74
C TYR A 494 -17.18 -14.58 19.71
N CYS A 495 -16.88 -15.82 19.31
CA CYS A 495 -15.83 -16.11 18.34
C CYS A 495 -16.16 -15.53 16.94
N MET A 496 -17.43 -15.49 16.57
CA MET A 496 -17.90 -14.95 15.30
C MET A 496 -17.84 -13.42 15.32
N ASP A 497 -18.24 -12.80 16.43
CA ASP A 497 -18.17 -11.35 16.60
C ASP A 497 -16.72 -10.83 16.47
N VAL A 498 -15.75 -11.54 17.07
CA VAL A 498 -14.32 -11.22 16.94
C VAL A 498 -13.85 -11.38 15.50
N PHE A 499 -14.18 -12.49 14.85
CA PHE A 499 -13.80 -12.74 13.46
C PHE A 499 -14.35 -11.66 12.51
N GLU A 500 -15.64 -11.33 12.64
CA GLU A 500 -16.28 -10.30 11.83
C GLU A 500 -15.74 -8.90 12.10
N ALA A 501 -15.39 -8.58 13.35
CA ALA A 501 -14.73 -7.33 13.68
C ALA A 501 -13.38 -7.20 12.96
N VAL A 502 -12.59 -8.29 12.92
CA VAL A 502 -11.33 -8.34 12.17
C VAL A 502 -11.59 -8.18 10.67
N VAL A 503 -12.53 -8.93 10.09
CA VAL A 503 -12.84 -8.83 8.66
C VAL A 503 -13.26 -7.41 8.27
N LYS A 504 -14.03 -6.71 9.12
CA LYS A 504 -14.44 -5.30 8.88
C LYS A 504 -13.26 -4.32 8.84
N THR A 505 -12.16 -4.64 9.52
CA THR A 505 -10.95 -3.78 9.53
C THR A 505 -9.99 -4.04 8.38
N LEU A 506 -10.16 -5.13 7.62
CA LEU A 506 -9.25 -5.47 6.53
C LEU A 506 -9.32 -4.43 5.39
N PRO A 507 -8.16 -4.10 4.76
CA PRO A 507 -8.09 -3.22 3.59
C PRO A 507 -8.45 -3.93 2.28
N TYR A 508 -9.03 -5.13 2.35
CA TYR A 508 -9.52 -5.92 1.21
C TYR A 508 -10.76 -6.73 1.63
N ALA A 509 -11.66 -7.03 0.68
CA ALA A 509 -12.84 -7.84 0.97
C ALA A 509 -12.46 -9.33 1.12
N LEU A 510 -12.95 -9.92 2.20
CA LEU A 510 -12.87 -11.34 2.49
C LEU A 510 -14.31 -11.90 2.46
N PRO A 511 -14.86 -12.25 1.28
CA PRO A 511 -16.18 -12.87 1.23
C PRO A 511 -16.08 -14.26 1.85
N PHE A 512 -16.96 -14.57 2.78
CA PHE A 512 -16.98 -15.86 3.44
C PHE A 512 -18.41 -16.34 3.70
N GLU A 513 -18.55 -17.63 3.91
CA GLU A 513 -19.75 -18.29 4.39
C GLU A 513 -19.38 -19.24 5.52
N TYR A 514 -20.26 -19.32 6.52
CA TYR A 514 -20.08 -20.29 7.60
C TYR A 514 -20.60 -21.65 7.15
N VAL A 515 -19.77 -22.67 7.33
CA VAL A 515 -20.09 -24.07 7.06
C VAL A 515 -20.09 -24.80 8.40
N PRO A 516 -21.27 -25.07 8.98
CA PRO A 516 -21.36 -25.81 10.23
C PRO A 516 -20.80 -27.23 10.06
N PHE A 517 -19.98 -27.65 11.01
CA PHE A 517 -19.46 -29.01 11.05
C PHE A 517 -20.48 -29.96 11.69
N ALA A 518 -21.59 -30.19 10.97
CA ALA A 518 -22.71 -31.01 11.40
C ALA A 518 -23.02 -32.15 10.42
N LYS A 519 -23.58 -33.23 10.99
CA LYS A 519 -24.23 -34.33 10.26
C LYS A 519 -25.60 -33.88 9.74
N PRO A 520 -26.24 -34.63 8.82
CA PRO A 520 -27.57 -34.28 8.30
C PRO A 520 -28.68 -34.16 9.37
N ASN A 521 -28.47 -34.73 10.56
CA ASN A 521 -29.38 -34.64 11.69
C ASN A 521 -29.12 -33.41 12.61
N GLY A 522 -28.17 -32.53 12.25
CA GLY A 522 -27.81 -31.34 13.03
C GLY A 522 -26.82 -31.58 14.18
N GLU A 523 -26.40 -32.83 14.42
CA GLU A 523 -25.39 -33.15 15.43
C GLU A 523 -23.97 -32.88 14.93
N SER A 524 -23.02 -32.74 15.86
CA SER A 524 -21.60 -32.55 15.52
C SER A 524 -21.06 -33.65 14.60
N ASN A 525 -20.33 -33.26 13.56
CA ASN A 525 -19.75 -34.18 12.56
C ASN A 525 -18.38 -34.75 12.94
N GLY A 526 -18.03 -34.73 14.23
CA GLY A 526 -16.78 -35.29 14.74
C GLY A 526 -16.14 -34.41 15.80
N SER A 527 -14.84 -34.61 16.01
CA SER A 527 -14.06 -33.82 16.97
C SER A 527 -13.52 -32.53 16.35
N TYR A 528 -13.02 -31.62 17.18
CA TYR A 528 -12.27 -30.45 16.73
C TYR A 528 -11.03 -30.81 15.90
N ASN A 529 -10.43 -31.99 16.13
CA ASN A 529 -9.30 -32.44 15.32
C ASN A 529 -9.78 -32.79 13.90
N ASP A 530 -10.95 -33.39 13.77
CA ASP A 530 -11.54 -33.73 12.46
C ASP A 530 -11.94 -32.46 11.70
N LEU A 531 -12.48 -31.45 12.40
CA LEU A 531 -12.79 -30.15 11.83
C LEU A 531 -11.53 -29.44 11.31
N VAL A 532 -10.45 -29.42 12.10
CA VAL A 532 -9.17 -28.84 11.65
C VAL A 532 -8.59 -29.62 10.46
N ASN A 533 -8.73 -30.95 10.46
CA ASN A 533 -8.29 -31.78 9.35
C ASN A 533 -9.04 -31.47 8.03
N GLN A 534 -10.29 -30.99 8.08
CA GLN A 534 -11.00 -30.55 6.87
C GLN A 534 -10.34 -29.36 6.18
N VAL A 535 -9.63 -28.50 6.93
CA VAL A 535 -8.84 -27.39 6.36
C VAL A 535 -7.62 -27.94 5.64
N PHE A 536 -6.90 -28.87 6.28
CA PHE A 536 -5.74 -29.53 5.67
C PHE A 536 -6.08 -30.29 4.38
N LEU A 537 -7.27 -30.91 4.33
CA LEU A 537 -7.78 -31.59 3.15
C LEU A 537 -8.30 -30.63 2.05
N GLY A 538 -8.37 -29.32 2.29
CA GLY A 538 -8.88 -28.33 1.35
C GLY A 538 -10.41 -28.30 1.19
N ASN A 539 -11.13 -29.00 2.07
CA ASN A 539 -12.60 -29.00 2.09
C ASN A 539 -13.16 -27.73 2.73
N LEU A 540 -12.39 -27.12 3.63
CA LEU A 540 -12.67 -25.81 4.24
C LEU A 540 -11.45 -24.91 4.04
N ASP A 541 -11.67 -23.60 3.93
CA ASP A 541 -10.59 -22.65 3.68
C ASP A 541 -10.01 -22.12 5.01
N ALA A 542 -10.82 -22.05 6.06
CA ALA A 542 -10.38 -21.77 7.43
C ALA A 542 -11.42 -22.30 8.43
N VAL A 543 -11.11 -22.23 9.73
CA VAL A 543 -12.04 -22.58 10.83
C VAL A 543 -12.07 -21.43 11.84
N VAL A 544 -13.27 -21.08 12.29
CA VAL A 544 -13.51 -20.07 13.34
C VAL A 544 -14.31 -20.71 14.47
N GLY A 545 -13.86 -20.46 15.71
CA GLY A 545 -14.51 -20.96 16.91
C GLY A 545 -13.57 -20.93 18.11
N ASP A 546 -13.98 -21.61 19.18
CA ASP A 546 -13.21 -21.86 20.41
C ASP A 546 -12.14 -22.96 20.21
N ILE A 547 -11.36 -22.83 19.13
CA ILE A 547 -10.33 -23.81 18.76
C ILE A 547 -9.08 -23.62 19.62
N THR A 548 -8.75 -24.61 20.46
CA THR A 548 -7.47 -24.60 21.18
C THR A 548 -6.29 -24.89 20.26
N ILE A 549 -5.25 -24.07 20.36
CA ILE A 549 -3.96 -24.28 19.69
C ILE A 549 -3.19 -25.38 20.45
N ILE A 550 -2.94 -26.52 19.80
CA ILE A 550 -2.18 -27.65 20.36
C ILE A 550 -1.18 -28.16 19.32
N ALA A 551 -0.06 -28.73 19.78
CA ALA A 551 1.04 -29.19 18.92
C ALA A 551 0.58 -30.14 17.79
N ASN A 552 -0.36 -31.04 18.07
CA ASN A 552 -0.87 -31.96 17.05
C ASN A 552 -1.60 -31.22 15.91
N ARG A 553 -2.41 -30.20 16.22
CA ARG A 553 -3.15 -29.42 15.21
C ARG A 553 -2.22 -28.53 14.39
N SER A 554 -1.17 -28.00 15.01
CA SER A 554 -0.16 -27.16 14.35
C SER A 554 0.65 -27.89 13.27
N ASN A 555 0.61 -29.23 13.23
CA ASN A 555 1.21 -30.01 12.15
C ASN A 555 0.37 -29.99 10.84
N TYR A 556 -0.91 -29.63 10.93
CA TYR A 556 -1.85 -29.69 9.81
C TYR A 556 -2.29 -28.31 9.32
N VAL A 557 -2.33 -27.32 10.22
CA VAL A 557 -2.77 -25.96 9.89
C VAL A 557 -1.92 -24.92 10.60
N ASP A 558 -1.82 -23.73 9.99
CA ASP A 558 -1.31 -22.54 10.64
C ASP A 558 -2.39 -21.87 11.50
N PHE A 559 -1.99 -21.29 12.64
CA PHE A 559 -2.87 -20.57 13.54
C PHE A 559 -2.56 -19.08 13.57
N THR A 560 -3.58 -18.26 13.83
CA THR A 560 -3.37 -16.86 14.20
C THR A 560 -2.77 -16.76 15.60
N LEU A 561 -2.39 -15.56 16.02
CA LEU A 561 -2.14 -15.29 17.43
C LEU A 561 -3.43 -15.56 18.24
N PRO A 562 -3.32 -16.10 19.46
CA PRO A 562 -4.47 -16.31 20.33
C PRO A 562 -5.11 -14.97 20.70
N TYR A 563 -6.42 -14.87 20.58
CA TYR A 563 -7.19 -13.67 20.91
C TYR A 563 -7.76 -13.71 22.34
N THR A 564 -7.69 -14.86 23.01
CA THR A 564 -8.00 -15.05 24.43
C THR A 564 -6.89 -15.86 25.09
N GLU A 565 -6.66 -15.64 26.39
CA GLU A 565 -5.72 -16.45 27.16
C GLU A 565 -6.22 -17.90 27.25
N SER A 566 -5.31 -18.86 27.06
CA SER A 566 -5.59 -20.28 27.24
C SER A 566 -5.07 -20.75 28.59
N GLY A 567 -5.87 -21.56 29.28
CA GLY A 567 -5.51 -22.14 30.57
C GLY A 567 -6.46 -23.27 30.95
N VAL A 568 -5.96 -24.20 31.76
CA VAL A 568 -6.79 -25.23 32.40
C VAL A 568 -6.88 -24.87 33.88
N SER A 569 -8.10 -24.72 34.36
CA SER A 569 -8.40 -24.43 35.75
C SER A 569 -9.27 -25.53 36.31
N MET A 570 -8.99 -25.95 37.55
CA MET A 570 -9.81 -26.92 38.26
C MET A 570 -10.87 -26.20 39.08
N VAL A 571 -12.12 -26.61 38.93
CA VAL A 571 -13.24 -26.14 39.73
C VAL A 571 -13.60 -27.21 40.76
N VAL A 572 -13.54 -26.82 42.04
CA VAL A 572 -13.81 -27.70 43.18
C VAL A 572 -14.83 -27.08 44.13
N PRO A 573 -15.69 -27.89 44.75
CA PRO A 573 -16.59 -27.39 45.78
C PRO A 573 -15.79 -26.85 46.97
N VAL A 574 -16.28 -25.76 47.56
CA VAL A 574 -15.73 -25.20 48.80
C VAL A 574 -16.11 -26.11 49.96
N ARG A 575 -15.15 -26.44 50.84
CA ARG A 575 -15.47 -27.20 52.05
C ARG A 575 -16.43 -26.38 52.92
N PRO A 576 -17.59 -26.91 53.32
CA PRO A 576 -18.42 -26.23 54.29
C PRO A 576 -17.63 -26.11 55.60
N ASP A 577 -17.50 -24.89 56.13
CA ASP A 577 -16.80 -24.62 57.39
C ASP A 577 -17.54 -25.32 58.54
N GLY A 578 -17.09 -26.53 58.87
CA GLY A 578 -17.71 -27.44 59.83
C GLY A 578 -17.59 -27.03 61.29
N SER A 579 -17.49 -25.75 61.66
CA SER A 579 -17.49 -25.38 63.07
C SER A 579 -18.09 -24.00 63.37
N LYS A 580 -19.37 -23.97 63.71
CA LYS A 580 -19.90 -23.05 64.72
C LYS A 580 -19.38 -23.47 66.10
N ASN A 581 -18.06 -23.55 66.30
CA ASN A 581 -17.49 -23.92 67.59
C ASN A 581 -17.53 -22.71 68.53
N ALA A 582 -18.33 -22.80 69.60
CA ALA A 582 -18.46 -21.79 70.64
C ALA A 582 -17.11 -21.41 71.32
N TRP A 583 -16.08 -22.24 71.18
CA TRP A 583 -14.72 -22.04 71.72
C TRP A 583 -13.78 -21.25 70.79
N SER A 584 -14.29 -20.57 69.76
CA SER A 584 -13.50 -19.78 68.81
C SER A 584 -12.67 -18.68 69.49
N PHE A 585 -13.12 -18.17 70.65
CA PHE A 585 -12.43 -17.14 71.44
C PHE A 585 -11.08 -17.58 72.05
N LEU A 586 -10.80 -18.88 72.16
CA LEU A 586 -9.49 -19.36 72.66
C LEU A 586 -8.42 -19.51 71.56
N LYS A 587 -8.82 -19.53 70.29
CA LYS A 587 -7.93 -19.67 69.13
C LYS A 587 -6.93 -18.51 68.86
N PRO A 588 -7.19 -17.25 69.26
CA PRO A 588 -6.28 -16.13 68.95
C PRO A 588 -4.89 -16.23 69.57
N LEU A 589 -4.75 -16.89 70.72
CA LEU A 589 -3.48 -17.09 71.40
C LEU A 589 -3.15 -18.58 71.44
N THR A 590 -1.86 -18.90 71.27
CA THR A 590 -1.39 -20.28 71.43
C THR A 590 -1.55 -20.73 72.88
N TRP A 591 -1.67 -22.04 73.09
CA TRP A 591 -1.77 -22.60 74.43
C TRP A 591 -0.55 -22.24 75.31
N ASP A 592 0.64 -22.22 74.72
CA ASP A 592 1.87 -21.79 75.39
C ASP A 592 1.78 -20.34 75.89
N LEU A 593 1.16 -19.44 75.11
CA LEU A 593 1.00 -18.03 75.49
C LEU A 593 -0.04 -17.86 76.60
N TRP A 594 -1.12 -18.65 76.58
CA TRP A 594 -2.11 -18.67 77.65
C TRP A 594 -1.49 -19.09 78.99
N VAL A 595 -0.71 -20.18 78.98
CA VAL A 595 -0.06 -20.71 80.18
C VAL A 595 1.01 -19.74 80.70
N THR A 596 1.85 -19.19 79.83
CA THR A 596 2.87 -18.21 80.24
C THR A 596 2.23 -16.95 80.83
N THR A 597 1.18 -16.41 80.20
CA THR A 597 0.45 -15.26 80.73
C THR A 597 -0.09 -15.54 82.14
N PHE A 598 -0.72 -16.70 82.34
CA PHE A 598 -1.20 -17.13 83.66
C PHE A 598 -0.07 -17.20 84.71
N LEU A 599 1.09 -17.78 84.36
CA LEU A 599 2.25 -17.85 85.24
C LEU A 599 2.81 -16.46 85.60
N PHE A 600 2.86 -15.53 84.64
CA PHE A 600 3.30 -14.15 84.89
C PHE A 600 2.35 -13.40 85.82
N PHE A 601 1.03 -13.64 85.73
CA PHE A 601 0.06 -13.08 86.70
C PHE A 601 0.34 -13.57 88.13
N LEU A 602 0.68 -14.86 88.32
CA LEU A 602 1.07 -15.39 89.62
C LEU A 602 2.39 -14.76 90.12
N PHE A 603 3.37 -14.63 89.22
CA PHE A 603 4.69 -14.05 89.53
C PHE A 603 4.59 -12.59 89.96
N ILE A 604 3.84 -11.76 89.23
CA ILE A 604 3.67 -10.33 89.58
C ILE A 604 2.93 -10.19 90.91
N GLY A 605 1.94 -11.05 91.19
CA GLY A 605 1.31 -11.08 92.51
C GLY A 605 2.28 -11.35 93.63
N PHE A 606 3.15 -12.33 93.44
CA PHE A 606 4.21 -12.63 94.39
C PHE A 606 5.17 -11.45 94.58
N VAL A 607 5.62 -10.80 93.49
CA VAL A 607 6.52 -9.63 93.56
C VAL A 607 5.86 -8.46 94.30
N VAL A 608 4.60 -8.14 94.00
CA VAL A 608 3.84 -7.09 94.69
C VAL A 608 3.67 -7.44 96.17
N TRP A 609 3.39 -8.70 96.48
CA TRP A 609 3.31 -9.17 97.88
C TRP A 609 4.64 -8.95 98.61
N VAL A 610 5.79 -9.37 98.05
CA VAL A 610 7.10 -9.17 98.68
C VAL A 610 7.37 -7.69 98.97
N LEU A 611 7.02 -6.80 98.04
CA LEU A 611 7.29 -5.36 98.16
C LEU A 611 6.33 -4.63 99.11
N GLU A 612 5.07 -5.05 99.20
CA GLU A 612 4.04 -4.36 100.00
C GLU A 612 3.72 -5.00 101.35
N HIS A 613 4.01 -6.30 101.58
CA HIS A 613 3.58 -6.98 102.82
C HIS A 613 4.16 -6.34 104.09
N ARG A 614 5.34 -5.71 103.99
CA ARG A 614 5.99 -5.07 105.13
C ARG A 614 5.43 -3.68 105.42
N ILE A 615 4.90 -2.97 104.43
CA ILE A 615 4.62 -1.53 104.49
C ILE A 615 3.12 -1.25 104.57
N SER A 616 2.28 -1.95 103.80
CA SER A 616 0.85 -1.73 103.74
C SER A 616 0.07 -2.57 104.77
N LYS A 617 -1.01 -2.00 105.34
CA LYS A 617 -1.94 -2.72 106.23
C LYS A 617 -2.90 -3.62 105.46
N ASP A 618 -3.16 -3.33 104.19
CA ASP A 618 -4.13 -4.04 103.34
C ASP A 618 -3.63 -5.42 102.88
N PHE A 619 -2.31 -5.65 102.93
CA PHE A 619 -1.67 -6.93 102.60
C PHE A 619 -1.28 -7.75 103.85
N ARG A 620 -1.82 -7.42 105.04
CA ARG A 620 -1.57 -8.14 106.31
C ARG A 620 -2.77 -8.99 106.73
N GLY A 621 -2.51 -10.18 107.28
CA GLY A 621 -3.54 -11.15 107.71
C GLY A 621 -2.96 -12.58 107.83
N PRO A 622 -3.78 -13.60 108.11
CA PRO A 622 -3.35 -15.00 108.06
C PRO A 622 -2.82 -15.37 106.65
N PRO A 623 -1.92 -16.37 106.51
CA PRO A 623 -1.22 -16.65 105.25
C PRO A 623 -2.15 -16.86 104.03
N SER A 624 -3.33 -17.45 104.23
CA SER A 624 -4.34 -17.64 103.19
C SER A 624 -4.97 -16.34 102.71
N HIS A 625 -5.15 -15.36 103.59
CA HIS A 625 -5.68 -14.04 103.24
C HIS A 625 -4.66 -13.25 102.42
N GLN A 626 -3.37 -13.30 102.78
CA GLN A 626 -2.32 -12.59 102.04
C GLN A 626 -2.14 -13.11 100.60
N ALA A 627 -2.13 -14.45 100.44
CA ALA A 627 -2.06 -15.07 99.12
C ALA A 627 -3.30 -14.72 98.28
N GLY A 628 -4.50 -14.77 98.87
CA GLY A 628 -5.75 -14.40 98.20
C GLY A 628 -5.75 -12.94 97.74
N THR A 629 -5.31 -12.01 98.59
CA THR A 629 -5.28 -10.57 98.29
C THR A 629 -4.26 -10.23 97.20
N SER A 630 -3.11 -10.89 97.17
CA SER A 630 -2.07 -10.75 96.13
C SER A 630 -2.50 -11.31 94.76
N LEU A 631 -3.12 -12.49 94.75
CA LEU A 631 -3.67 -13.10 93.54
C LEU A 631 -4.85 -12.28 92.99
N TRP A 632 -5.73 -11.80 93.87
CA TRP A 632 -6.83 -10.93 93.50
C TRP A 632 -6.36 -9.59 92.92
N PHE A 633 -5.33 -8.99 93.51
CA PHE A 633 -4.72 -7.76 92.99
C PHE A 633 -4.18 -7.98 91.57
N SER A 634 -3.45 -9.07 91.37
CA SER A 634 -2.85 -9.43 90.07
C SER A 634 -3.90 -9.67 89.01
N PHE A 635 -4.95 -10.42 89.32
CA PHE A 635 -6.06 -10.63 88.40
C PHE A 635 -6.83 -9.33 88.10
N SER A 636 -7.03 -8.48 89.11
CA SER A 636 -7.70 -7.18 88.95
C SER A 636 -6.93 -6.20 88.07
N THR A 637 -5.60 -6.38 87.92
CA THR A 637 -4.80 -5.60 86.96
C THR A 637 -5.18 -5.86 85.50
N MET A 638 -5.66 -7.07 85.17
CA MET A 638 -6.13 -7.44 83.83
C MET A 638 -7.34 -6.63 83.39
N ALA A 639 -8.24 -6.33 84.33
CA ALA A 639 -9.48 -5.59 84.08
C ALA A 639 -9.37 -4.09 84.44
N PHE A 640 -8.17 -3.58 84.73
CA PHE A 640 -7.93 -2.23 85.25
C PHE A 640 -8.78 -1.87 86.49
N ALA A 641 -9.13 -2.86 87.30
CA ALA A 641 -10.04 -2.74 88.46
C ALA A 641 -9.29 -2.70 89.80
N GLN A 642 -8.10 -2.09 89.84
CA GLN A 642 -7.27 -2.02 91.06
C GLN A 642 -7.94 -1.14 92.13
N ARG A 643 -8.35 -1.74 93.25
CA ARG A 643 -8.97 -1.03 94.39
C ARG A 643 -8.00 -0.69 95.54
N GLN A 644 -6.78 -1.22 95.53
CA GLN A 644 -5.85 -1.14 96.66
C GLN A 644 -4.89 0.04 96.51
N ASN A 645 -4.63 0.75 97.61
CA ASN A 645 -3.70 1.87 97.65
C ASN A 645 -2.26 1.33 97.74
N LEU A 646 -1.46 1.57 96.69
CA LEU A 646 -0.03 1.25 96.67
C LEU A 646 0.75 2.36 97.40
N VAL A 647 1.55 2.00 98.39
CA VAL A 647 2.29 2.94 99.24
C VAL A 647 3.77 3.03 98.81
N SER A 648 4.35 1.93 98.30
CA SER A 648 5.75 1.88 97.86
C SER A 648 5.94 2.45 96.46
N ASN A 649 6.87 3.40 96.32
CA ASN A 649 7.27 3.95 95.01
C ASN A 649 7.81 2.87 94.06
N LEU A 650 8.49 1.85 94.58
CA LEU A 650 9.07 0.76 93.78
C LEU A 650 7.98 -0.17 93.24
N THR A 651 6.96 -0.48 94.06
CA THR A 651 5.77 -1.24 93.63
C THR A 651 4.99 -0.47 92.56
N ARG A 652 4.87 0.86 92.71
CA ARG A 652 4.20 1.71 91.72
C ARG A 652 4.85 1.64 90.34
N THR A 653 6.18 1.67 90.27
CA THR A 653 6.92 1.50 89.01
C THR A 653 6.70 0.11 88.38
N VAL A 654 6.79 -0.95 89.19
CA VAL A 654 6.56 -2.34 88.71
C VAL A 654 5.14 -2.51 88.17
N VAL A 655 4.13 -1.96 88.87
CA VAL A 655 2.73 -2.03 88.45
C VAL A 655 2.47 -1.21 87.18
N ILE A 656 3.10 -0.04 87.02
CA ILE A 656 3.00 0.75 85.77
C ILE A 656 3.53 -0.05 84.58
N ILE A 657 4.71 -0.65 84.69
CA ILE A 657 5.29 -1.48 83.63
C ILE A 657 4.40 -2.68 83.33
N TRP A 658 3.86 -3.34 84.36
CA TRP A 658 2.94 -4.46 84.21
C TRP A 658 1.63 -4.06 83.51
N CYS A 659 1.05 -2.90 83.83
CA CYS A 659 -0.12 -2.37 83.13
C CYS A 659 0.16 -2.18 81.63
N PHE A 660 1.35 -1.72 81.23
CA PHE A 660 1.72 -1.64 79.81
C PHE A 660 1.78 -3.03 79.15
N VAL A 661 2.33 -4.05 79.83
CA VAL A 661 2.36 -5.42 79.31
C VAL A 661 0.94 -5.98 79.13
N VAL A 662 0.07 -5.81 80.13
CA VAL A 662 -1.34 -6.25 80.07
C VAL A 662 -2.09 -5.53 78.94
N LEU A 663 -1.88 -4.22 78.75
CA LEU A 663 -2.45 -3.47 77.64
C LEU A 663 -2.05 -4.07 76.29
N ILE A 664 -0.76 -4.38 76.10
CA ILE A 664 -0.27 -5.00 74.87
C ILE A 664 -0.94 -6.37 74.65
N ILE A 665 -1.05 -7.20 75.68
CA ILE A 665 -1.69 -8.53 75.57
C ILE A 665 -3.16 -8.41 75.16
N ILE A 666 -3.92 -7.51 75.79
CA ILE A 666 -5.35 -7.30 75.47
C ILE A 666 -5.51 -6.76 74.05
N GLN A 667 -4.68 -5.80 73.65
CA GLN A 667 -4.73 -5.23 72.30
C GLN A 667 -4.37 -6.27 71.23
N SER A 668 -3.31 -7.06 71.46
CA SER A 668 -2.89 -8.13 70.55
C SER A 668 -3.96 -9.24 70.45
N TYR A 669 -4.55 -9.67 71.57
CA TYR A 669 -5.66 -10.62 71.57
C TYR A 669 -6.84 -10.10 70.74
N THR A 670 -7.23 -8.84 70.97
CA THR A 670 -8.37 -8.22 70.27
C THR A 670 -8.09 -8.13 68.77
N ALA A 671 -6.89 -7.68 68.36
CA ALA A 671 -6.50 -7.60 66.96
C ALA A 671 -6.50 -8.98 66.26
N SER A 672 -5.95 -10.01 66.91
CA SER A 672 -5.92 -11.37 66.36
C SER A 672 -7.32 -12.00 66.29
N PHE A 673 -8.19 -11.75 67.28
CA PHE A 673 -9.56 -12.24 67.25
C PHE A 673 -10.40 -11.55 66.18
N THR A 674 -10.27 -10.23 66.02
CA THR A 674 -10.93 -9.49 64.94
C THR A 674 -10.44 -9.98 63.56
N SER A 675 -9.13 -10.18 63.39
CA SER A 675 -8.58 -10.74 62.15
C SER A 675 -9.20 -12.11 61.81
N LEU A 676 -9.31 -13.00 62.81
CA LEU A 676 -9.92 -14.32 62.64
C LEU A 676 -11.40 -14.24 62.20
N LEU A 677 -12.16 -13.26 62.69
CA LEU A 677 -13.57 -13.06 62.33
C LEU A 677 -13.75 -12.39 60.95
N THR A 678 -12.80 -11.58 60.53
CA THR A 678 -12.85 -10.88 59.23
C THR A 678 -12.43 -11.75 58.04
N VAL A 679 -11.56 -12.76 58.24
CA VAL A 679 -11.06 -13.60 57.14
C VAL A 679 -12.01 -14.78 56.90
N GLN A 680 -12.93 -14.64 55.95
CA GLN A 680 -13.60 -15.80 55.35
C GLN A 680 -12.59 -16.57 54.52
N ARG A 681 -12.10 -17.72 55.02
CA ARG A 681 -11.24 -18.61 54.23
C ARG A 681 -12.10 -19.59 53.45
N LEU A 682 -12.31 -19.34 52.16
CA LEU A 682 -12.78 -20.38 51.24
C LEU A 682 -11.69 -21.45 51.16
N ARG A 683 -11.88 -22.58 51.85
CA ARG A 683 -10.97 -23.72 51.78
C ARG A 683 -11.44 -24.65 50.66
N PRO A 684 -10.71 -24.76 49.53
CA PRO A 684 -11.10 -25.70 48.48
C PRO A 684 -11.06 -27.14 48.99
N THR A 685 -11.91 -28.01 48.45
CA THR A 685 -11.95 -29.42 48.84
C THR A 685 -10.69 -30.17 48.45
N VAL A 686 -10.10 -29.78 47.32
CA VAL A 686 -8.84 -30.31 46.79
C VAL A 686 -7.98 -29.14 46.33
N THR A 687 -6.68 -29.19 46.60
CA THR A 687 -5.76 -28.09 46.26
C THR A 687 -4.88 -28.38 45.05
N ASP A 688 -4.69 -29.66 44.70
CA ASP A 688 -3.76 -30.06 43.65
C ASP A 688 -4.24 -31.31 42.89
N MET A 689 -3.93 -31.37 41.60
CA MET A 689 -4.24 -32.49 40.70
C MET A 689 -3.60 -33.80 41.18
N SER A 690 -2.39 -33.72 41.73
CA SER A 690 -1.68 -34.87 42.30
C SER A 690 -2.47 -35.55 43.43
N GLU A 691 -3.25 -34.78 44.19
CA GLU A 691 -4.08 -35.30 45.26
C GLU A 691 -5.26 -36.12 44.71
N LEU A 692 -5.86 -35.69 43.60
CA LEU A 692 -6.94 -36.42 42.91
C LEU A 692 -6.42 -37.75 42.35
N LEU A 693 -5.26 -37.72 41.71
CA LEU A 693 -4.64 -38.89 41.12
C LEU A 693 -4.32 -39.94 42.20
N ARG A 694 -3.80 -39.50 43.35
CA ARG A 694 -3.53 -40.38 44.50
C ARG A 694 -4.80 -40.95 45.13
N LYS A 695 -5.88 -40.18 45.18
CA LYS A 695 -7.17 -40.61 45.77
C LYS A 695 -8.03 -41.43 44.82
N GLY A 696 -7.78 -41.38 43.51
CA GLY A 696 -8.60 -42.03 42.49
C GLY A 696 -10.03 -41.48 42.41
N GLU A 697 -10.19 -40.17 42.64
CA GLU A 697 -11.48 -39.46 42.53
C GLU A 697 -11.86 -39.26 41.06
N PHE A 698 -13.16 -39.09 40.80
CA PHE A 698 -13.68 -38.86 39.44
C PHE A 698 -13.41 -37.43 39.00
N VAL A 699 -12.97 -37.26 37.76
CA VAL A 699 -12.71 -35.95 37.15
C VAL A 699 -13.66 -35.75 35.98
N GLY A 700 -14.50 -34.73 36.08
CA GLY A 700 -15.34 -34.27 34.99
C GLY A 700 -14.51 -33.47 33.99
N TYR A 701 -14.80 -33.60 32.70
CA TYR A 701 -14.22 -32.73 31.68
C TYR A 701 -15.23 -32.45 30.58
N GLN A 702 -15.03 -31.36 29.84
CA GLN A 702 -15.92 -31.00 28.74
C GLN A 702 -15.66 -31.88 27.52
N GLU A 703 -16.73 -32.48 27.00
CA GLU A 703 -16.68 -33.33 25.82
C GLU A 703 -16.15 -32.56 24.59
N GLY A 704 -15.31 -33.23 23.79
CA GLY A 704 -14.69 -32.63 22.59
C GLY A 704 -13.50 -31.70 22.85
N THR A 705 -13.12 -31.47 24.11
CA THR A 705 -11.96 -30.64 24.46
C THR A 705 -10.64 -31.42 24.46
N PHE A 706 -9.51 -30.70 24.41
CA PHE A 706 -8.18 -31.28 24.53
C PHE A 706 -7.85 -31.79 25.94
N VAL A 707 -8.69 -31.47 26.94
CA VAL A 707 -8.46 -31.76 28.36
C VAL A 707 -8.34 -33.25 28.61
N VAL A 708 -9.09 -34.09 27.89
CA VAL A 708 -8.97 -35.56 28.01
C VAL A 708 -7.56 -36.07 27.66
N GLY A 709 -6.96 -35.51 26.60
CA GLY A 709 -5.59 -35.86 26.20
C GLY A 709 -4.58 -35.42 27.25
N LEU A 710 -4.80 -34.25 27.86
CA LEU A 710 -3.98 -33.75 28.96
C LEU A 710 -4.10 -34.64 30.20
N LEU A 711 -5.32 -34.98 30.63
CA LEU A 711 -5.57 -35.85 31.79
C LEU A 711 -4.97 -37.25 31.59
N ASN A 712 -5.10 -37.82 30.40
CA ASN A 712 -4.45 -39.08 30.04
C ASN A 712 -2.92 -38.98 30.12
N SER A 713 -2.33 -37.87 29.64
CA SER A 713 -0.87 -37.65 29.73
C SER A 713 -0.37 -37.46 31.17
N MET A 714 -1.23 -37.00 32.07
CA MET A 714 -0.97 -36.88 33.51
C MET A 714 -1.14 -38.20 34.28
N GLY A 715 -1.62 -39.26 33.63
CA GLY A 715 -1.74 -40.59 34.21
C GLY A 715 -3.09 -40.92 34.83
N PHE A 716 -4.15 -40.14 34.54
CA PHE A 716 -5.51 -40.52 34.93
C PHE A 716 -6.00 -41.70 34.07
N SER A 717 -6.59 -42.70 34.73
CA SER A 717 -7.21 -43.83 34.04
C SER A 717 -8.57 -43.43 33.44
N GLY A 718 -8.87 -43.90 32.24
CA GLY A 718 -10.08 -43.50 31.49
C GLY A 718 -11.41 -43.83 32.19
N ASP A 719 -11.43 -44.82 33.08
CA ASP A 719 -12.59 -45.19 33.92
C ASP A 719 -12.93 -44.15 34.99
N LYS A 720 -12.02 -43.22 35.27
CA LYS A 720 -12.19 -42.12 36.23
C LYS A 720 -12.51 -40.78 35.58
N LEU A 721 -12.56 -40.73 34.26
CA LEU A 721 -12.84 -39.52 33.49
C LEU A 721 -14.30 -39.53 33.00
N VAL A 722 -15.06 -38.51 33.37
CA VAL A 722 -16.48 -38.38 33.00
C VAL A 722 -16.64 -37.18 32.07
N SER A 723 -17.18 -37.43 30.87
CA SER A 723 -17.43 -36.36 29.89
C SER A 723 -18.78 -35.68 30.14
N TYR A 724 -18.79 -34.36 30.09
CA TYR A 724 -20.01 -33.54 30.18
C TYR A 724 -20.16 -32.65 28.95
N ASN A 725 -21.39 -32.53 28.47
CA ASN A 725 -21.73 -31.84 27.23
C ASN A 725 -22.46 -30.50 27.44
N SER A 726 -22.91 -30.21 28.67
CA SER A 726 -23.65 -28.99 29.01
C SER A 726 -23.25 -28.43 30.38
N ILE A 727 -23.56 -27.15 30.61
CA ILE A 727 -23.30 -26.46 31.89
C ILE A 727 -24.15 -27.07 33.01
N GLU A 728 -25.39 -27.45 32.71
CA GLU A 728 -26.29 -28.12 33.66
C GLU A 728 -25.73 -29.48 34.09
N GLY A 729 -25.06 -30.19 33.19
CA GLY A 729 -24.33 -31.41 33.49
C GLY A 729 -23.24 -31.19 34.55
N PHE A 730 -22.48 -30.10 34.43
CA PHE A 730 -21.47 -29.73 35.42
C PHE A 730 -22.07 -29.29 36.76
N ASP A 731 -23.16 -28.52 36.75
CA ASP A 731 -23.85 -28.13 37.99
C ASP A 731 -24.41 -29.35 38.74
N SER A 732 -24.96 -30.32 38.01
CA SER A 732 -25.45 -31.58 38.60
C SER A 732 -24.34 -32.39 39.28
N LEU A 733 -23.11 -32.37 38.74
CA LEU A 733 -21.94 -33.01 39.35
C LEU A 733 -21.59 -32.37 40.71
N PHE A 734 -21.62 -31.03 40.80
CA PHE A 734 -21.32 -30.33 42.05
C PHE A 734 -22.43 -30.46 43.11
N GLN A 735 -23.67 -30.71 42.70
CA GLN A 735 -24.81 -30.90 43.61
C GLN A 735 -24.93 -32.35 44.12
N ALA A 736 -24.46 -33.34 43.37
CA ALA A 736 -24.50 -34.75 43.75
C ALA A 736 -23.50 -35.05 44.89
N ARG A 737 -23.99 -35.04 46.15
CA ARG A 737 -23.19 -35.32 47.37
C ARG A 737 -22.40 -36.64 47.37
N GLU A 738 -22.76 -37.60 46.51
CA GLU A 738 -22.10 -38.90 46.41
C GLU A 738 -20.82 -38.89 45.54
N ASN A 739 -20.66 -37.91 44.65
CA ASN A 739 -19.48 -37.79 43.80
C ASN A 739 -18.65 -36.59 44.28
N ARG A 740 -17.60 -36.85 45.05
CA ARG A 740 -16.57 -35.85 45.41
C ARG A 740 -15.69 -35.51 44.20
N GLY A 741 -16.29 -35.35 43.02
CA GLY A 741 -15.57 -35.05 41.80
C GLY A 741 -15.18 -33.58 41.70
N CYS A 742 -14.21 -33.30 40.85
CA CYS A 742 -13.85 -31.95 40.38
C CYS A 742 -14.08 -31.85 38.87
N VAL A 743 -14.09 -30.63 38.34
CA VAL A 743 -14.14 -30.35 36.89
C VAL A 743 -12.87 -29.64 36.46
#